data_AF-A0A4R2RRQ3-F1
#
_entry.id   AF-A0A4R2RRQ3-F1
#
_cell.length_a   1.000
_cell.length_b   1.000
_cell.length_c   1.000
_cell.angle_alpha   90.00
_cell.angle_beta   90.00
_cell.angle_gamma   90.00
#
_symmetry.space_group_name_H-M   'P 1'
#
loop_
_entity.id
_entity.type
_entity.pdbx_description
1 polymer ?
#
loop_
_entity_poly.entity_id
_entity_poly.type
_entity_poly.pdbx_seq_one_letter_code
_entity_poly.pdbx_strand_id
1 'polypeptide(L)'
;MINPKLQLEGLREPTLPNALDRVWEAQHKKEMAKREPTWDEVWVTGWTSYTGTFKKAIFQTGLTDLDKQRLKTVKAAIDAGEIGVGVESLRKFTKAHALRLWRELQDLRKHTVLKDMVAKTPANYRLIQTGEQLAQLVTDLAQETIVAFDTETTGLDVYNDVIVGMSLTLPKADFHVYIPVAHKVGQQLDRTTVLKRLEPCLSSPAIGKVLHNAKYDIHMLLRHNVRMRGLAHDTRVAMALLNENEPSYALKNLATKYGKFFGFHDTSHTFEDLFGKTRFDDVPLDVALVYAAKDTHLTWKLYQWQREHLNRLSKLDGLYRDLENPLIDVCVDMEQTGFLIDRQYAGVYGEELRQEITKLQQSLHDHFGELNFNSPIQLARKFYDELQLPEVNGRSTDMKTLKALRDKHPGIEVLLRYRELSKLLSTYVEALPEQMKSDGRIHGSFNQVATVTGRFSSNEPNLQNLPTKARKLIVAPPGKLLVGSDFSQIEPRVLAHISGDPHLQEPYLRGQDLYSTLASRVFKVPMEDCGDGSKYRKMMKVGLLAVMYGTSMHTLSSQLGITEEAAQQFIRDFFQTYPRVHSFIKSTHEFVKENEYVETLYGRKRRFPGHRQKAKVYDRTVAEICKLLGVDELPVDFWQNKAIPRELKNQFRDVKRDVESARRQSVNAVIQGTAADIMKRAMLNLHRYCTTKGWALCGTVHDEALMIVDASITAQEVAEMEHCMTCAAQLDIPLKVDTDLMTRWGEGITKKEWFVSAA
;
A
#
# COMPACT_ATOMS: atom_id res chain seq x y z
N MET A 1 10.58 61.58 -17.66
CA MET A 1 10.92 62.96 -18.09
C MET A 1 11.85 62.87 -19.28
N ILE A 2 11.51 63.62 -20.32
CA ILE A 2 12.09 63.64 -21.67
C ILE A 2 13.51 64.25 -21.61
N ASN A 3 14.48 63.71 -22.34
CA ASN A 3 15.37 64.61 -23.08
C ASN A 3 15.97 63.95 -24.36
N PRO A 4 15.94 64.64 -25.52
CA PRO A 4 16.22 64.09 -26.83
C PRO A 4 17.52 64.66 -27.45
N LYS A 5 17.85 64.20 -28.67
CA LYS A 5 18.55 64.91 -29.77
C LYS A 5 19.99 65.43 -29.48
N LEU A 6 20.96 65.46 -30.39
CA LEU A 6 21.11 65.20 -31.82
C LEU A 6 22.63 65.41 -32.09
N GLN A 7 23.21 64.68 -33.06
CA GLN A 7 24.12 65.14 -34.13
C GLN A 7 25.25 66.15 -33.79
N LEU A 8 26.50 66.04 -34.26
CA LEU A 8 27.02 65.61 -35.57
C LEU A 8 28.57 65.59 -35.50
N GLU A 9 29.18 64.93 -36.49
CA GLU A 9 30.50 65.19 -37.07
C GLU A 9 31.78 64.60 -36.42
N GLY A 10 32.49 63.83 -37.25
CA GLY A 10 33.85 63.38 -37.00
C GLY A 10 34.25 62.19 -37.87
N LEU A 11 34.29 62.37 -39.19
CA LEU A 11 34.95 61.46 -40.13
C LEU A 11 36.39 61.17 -39.65
N ARG A 12 36.62 59.95 -39.16
CA ARG A 12 37.96 59.34 -39.12
C ARG A 12 37.88 58.00 -39.83
N GLU A 13 38.65 57.90 -40.91
CA GLU A 13 38.87 56.68 -41.67
C GLU A 13 39.25 55.52 -40.75
N PRO A 14 38.79 54.28 -41.02
CA PRO A 14 39.29 53.12 -40.32
C PRO A 14 40.75 52.91 -40.77
N THR A 15 41.70 53.30 -39.92
CA THR A 15 43.10 52.91 -40.09
C THR A 15 43.17 51.38 -40.17
N LEU A 16 43.43 50.87 -41.37
CA LEU A 16 43.70 49.46 -41.62
C LEU A 16 44.77 48.99 -40.63
N PRO A 17 44.57 47.89 -39.88
CA PRO A 17 45.56 47.42 -38.92
C PRO A 17 46.90 47.23 -39.64
N ASN A 18 47.97 47.82 -39.07
CA ASN A 18 49.33 47.71 -39.60
C ASN A 18 49.67 46.20 -39.73
N ALA A 19 50.54 45.82 -40.67
CA ALA A 19 50.99 44.43 -40.81
C ALA A 19 51.49 43.85 -39.48
N LEU A 20 52.08 44.67 -38.61
CA LEU A 20 52.44 44.32 -37.24
C LEU A 20 51.25 43.97 -36.33
N ASP A 21 50.13 44.69 -36.42
CA ASP A 21 48.91 44.40 -35.64
C ASP A 21 48.25 43.10 -36.12
N ARG A 22 48.28 42.82 -37.43
CA ARG A 22 47.78 41.55 -37.98
C ARG A 22 48.66 40.37 -37.59
N VAL A 23 49.98 40.58 -37.52
CA VAL A 23 50.93 39.57 -37.05
C VAL A 23 50.77 39.34 -35.54
N TRP A 24 50.60 40.41 -34.74
CA TRP A 24 50.33 40.33 -33.31
C TRP A 24 48.98 39.65 -33.02
N GLU A 25 47.90 40.03 -33.71
CA GLU A 25 46.61 39.35 -33.61
C GLU A 25 46.68 37.88 -34.05
N ALA A 26 47.44 37.57 -35.11
CA ALA A 26 47.62 36.19 -35.57
C ALA A 26 48.45 35.37 -34.57
N GLN A 27 49.50 35.94 -33.99
CA GLN A 27 50.30 35.31 -32.92
C GLN A 27 49.46 35.15 -31.65
N HIS A 28 48.73 36.17 -31.24
CA HIS A 28 47.87 36.13 -30.07
C HIS A 28 46.70 35.15 -30.25
N LYS A 29 46.07 35.08 -31.44
CA LYS A 29 45.09 34.03 -31.78
C LYS A 29 45.73 32.64 -31.78
N LYS A 30 46.99 32.50 -32.20
CA LYS A 30 47.73 31.22 -32.20
C LYS A 30 48.11 30.79 -30.77
N GLU A 31 48.43 31.72 -29.88
CA GLU A 31 48.66 31.47 -28.45
C GLU A 31 47.36 31.15 -27.70
N MET A 32 46.30 31.93 -27.93
CA MET A 32 44.96 31.67 -27.38
C MET A 32 44.38 30.36 -27.91
N ALA A 33 44.67 30.00 -29.17
CA ALA A 33 44.33 28.69 -29.74
C ALA A 33 45.10 27.53 -29.09
N LYS A 34 46.18 27.78 -28.34
CA LYS A 34 46.90 26.78 -27.52
C LYS A 34 46.48 26.74 -26.05
N ARG A 35 45.79 27.77 -25.53
CA ARG A 35 45.36 27.87 -24.11
C ARG A 35 44.30 26.82 -23.73
N GLU A 36 44.63 25.88 -22.86
CA GLU A 36 43.63 25.01 -22.22
C GLU A 36 42.91 25.77 -21.09
N PRO A 37 41.58 25.61 -20.95
CA PRO A 37 40.86 26.14 -19.79
C PRO A 37 41.30 25.39 -18.54
N THR A 38 41.35 26.10 -17.41
CA THR A 38 41.60 25.49 -16.11
C THR A 38 40.41 24.66 -15.64
N TRP A 39 40.64 23.79 -14.66
CA TRP A 39 39.57 22.97 -14.08
C TRP A 39 38.48 23.82 -13.42
N ASP A 40 38.86 24.91 -12.75
CA ASP A 40 37.90 25.86 -12.17
C ASP A 40 37.07 26.57 -13.25
N GLU A 41 37.69 26.95 -14.36
CA GLU A 41 37.00 27.56 -15.51
C GLU A 41 35.99 26.62 -16.17
N VAL A 42 36.27 25.32 -16.22
CA VAL A 42 35.34 24.33 -16.76
C VAL A 42 34.12 24.14 -15.85
N TRP A 43 34.31 24.09 -14.53
CA TRP A 43 33.26 23.76 -13.58
C TRP A 43 32.48 24.98 -13.05
N VAL A 44 33.17 26.07 -12.74
CA VAL A 44 32.66 27.16 -11.88
C VAL A 44 32.61 28.51 -12.61
N THR A 45 33.71 28.95 -13.22
CA THR A 45 33.88 30.35 -13.64
C THR A 45 33.59 30.61 -15.13
N GLY A 46 33.78 29.62 -16.01
CA GLY A 46 33.62 29.74 -17.46
C GLY A 46 34.88 30.28 -18.14
N TRP A 47 34.98 30.17 -19.46
CA TRP A 47 36.17 30.60 -20.21
C TRP A 47 35.84 31.08 -21.63
N THR A 48 36.68 31.93 -22.19
CA THR A 48 36.52 32.46 -23.57
C THR A 48 37.42 31.70 -24.54
N SER A 49 36.85 31.23 -25.66
CA SER A 49 37.60 30.54 -26.72
C SER A 49 38.46 31.49 -27.55
N TYR A 50 39.39 30.93 -28.34
CA TYR A 50 40.22 31.70 -29.28
C TYR A 50 39.40 32.44 -30.37
N THR A 51 38.14 32.04 -30.57
CA THR A 51 37.17 32.71 -31.46
C THR A 51 36.43 33.86 -30.77
N GLY A 52 36.76 34.19 -29.51
CA GLY A 52 36.09 35.23 -28.71
C GLY A 52 34.75 34.79 -28.10
N THR A 53 34.38 33.51 -28.19
CA THR A 53 33.10 33.01 -27.69
C THR A 53 33.21 32.59 -26.22
N PHE A 54 32.42 33.19 -25.32
CA PHE A 54 32.35 32.77 -23.92
C PHE A 54 31.62 31.42 -23.77
N LYS A 55 32.29 30.44 -23.17
CA LYS A 55 31.74 29.14 -22.79
C LYS A 55 31.40 29.19 -21.31
N LYS A 56 30.11 29.07 -20.99
CA LYS A 56 29.63 28.95 -19.61
C LYS A 56 30.24 27.73 -18.92
N ALA A 57 30.57 27.87 -17.65
CA ALA A 57 30.97 26.76 -16.81
C ALA A 57 29.81 25.76 -16.63
N ILE A 58 30.11 24.50 -16.31
CA ILE A 58 29.10 23.46 -16.13
C ILE A 58 28.04 23.87 -15.10
N PHE A 59 28.44 24.41 -13.95
CA PHE A 59 27.50 24.84 -12.90
C PHE A 59 26.78 26.17 -13.19
N GLN A 60 27.17 26.89 -14.26
CA GLN A 60 26.47 28.09 -14.74
C GLN A 60 25.41 27.77 -15.81
N THR A 61 25.30 26.50 -16.23
CA THR A 61 24.24 26.04 -17.13
C THR A 61 22.92 25.84 -16.37
N GLY A 62 21.78 25.82 -17.08
CA GLY A 62 20.50 25.44 -16.46
C GLY A 62 20.54 23.97 -16.02
N LEU A 63 20.65 23.72 -14.72
CA LEU A 63 20.74 22.39 -14.12
C LEU A 63 19.52 22.12 -13.23
N THR A 64 19.00 20.89 -13.30
CA THR A 64 18.10 20.36 -12.27
C THR A 64 18.89 20.03 -11.00
N ASP A 65 18.23 19.93 -9.85
CA ASP A 65 18.89 19.56 -8.59
C ASP A 65 19.57 18.19 -8.68
N LEU A 66 18.94 17.24 -9.37
CA LEU A 66 19.48 15.91 -9.60
C LEU A 66 20.75 15.95 -10.46
N ASP A 67 20.75 16.69 -11.58
CA ASP A 67 21.94 16.85 -12.41
C ASP A 67 23.07 17.51 -11.61
N LYS A 68 22.75 18.49 -10.77
CA LYS A 68 23.72 19.17 -9.91
C LYS A 68 24.37 18.20 -8.92
N GLN A 69 23.61 17.30 -8.30
CA GLN A 69 24.14 16.25 -7.42
C GLN A 69 25.04 15.26 -8.17
N ARG A 70 24.61 14.79 -9.34
CA ARG A 70 25.40 13.88 -10.20
C ARG A 70 26.74 14.49 -10.60
N LEU A 71 26.70 15.74 -11.06
CA LEU A 71 27.88 16.50 -11.49
C LEU A 71 28.86 16.77 -10.33
N LYS A 72 28.34 17.10 -9.13
CA LYS A 72 29.18 17.19 -7.92
C LYS A 72 29.87 15.86 -7.59
N THR A 73 29.15 14.75 -7.73
CA THR A 73 29.70 13.41 -7.48
C THR A 73 30.82 13.08 -8.46
N VAL A 74 30.64 13.36 -9.75
CA VAL A 74 31.68 13.16 -10.78
C VAL A 74 32.89 14.03 -10.51
N LYS A 75 32.69 15.32 -10.21
CA LYS A 75 33.79 16.22 -9.90
C LYS A 75 34.62 15.68 -8.73
N ALA A 76 33.97 15.29 -7.63
CA ALA A 76 34.65 14.72 -6.46
C ALA A 76 35.40 13.42 -6.80
N ALA A 77 34.80 12.54 -7.62
CA ALA A 77 35.43 11.28 -8.03
C ALA A 77 36.66 11.49 -8.94
N ILE A 78 36.61 12.49 -9.84
CA ILE A 78 37.77 12.89 -10.65
C ILE A 78 38.87 13.47 -9.75
N ASP A 79 38.50 14.37 -8.84
CA ASP A 79 39.43 15.00 -7.90
C ASP A 79 40.09 13.96 -6.97
N ALA A 80 39.36 12.89 -6.62
CA ALA A 80 39.86 11.76 -5.83
C ALA A 80 40.64 10.71 -6.66
N GLY A 81 40.72 10.86 -7.98
CA GLY A 81 41.39 9.91 -8.87
C GLY A 81 40.65 8.58 -9.10
N GLU A 82 39.37 8.47 -8.70
CA GLU A 82 38.55 7.28 -8.91
C GLU A 82 38.20 7.05 -10.39
N ILE A 83 38.02 8.14 -11.15
CA ILE A 83 37.73 8.11 -12.58
C ILE A 83 38.52 9.20 -13.29
N GLY A 84 39.09 8.87 -14.44
CA GLY A 84 39.83 9.84 -15.26
C GLY A 84 38.92 10.90 -15.89
N VAL A 85 39.54 12.00 -16.32
CA VAL A 85 38.84 13.11 -17.01
C VAL A 85 38.28 12.67 -18.38
N GLY A 86 38.84 11.62 -19.00
CA GLY A 86 38.29 10.96 -20.19
C GLY A 86 38.30 11.81 -21.47
N VAL A 87 39.06 12.90 -21.50
CA VAL A 87 39.31 13.75 -22.67
C VAL A 87 40.77 14.18 -22.71
N GLU A 88 41.33 14.32 -23.91
CA GLU A 88 42.70 14.81 -24.13
C GLU A 88 42.85 16.32 -23.89
N SER A 89 41.74 17.06 -23.95
CA SER A 89 41.68 18.52 -23.81
C SER A 89 40.46 18.91 -22.99
N LEU A 90 40.65 19.78 -22.00
CA LEU A 90 39.59 20.29 -21.12
C LEU A 90 38.56 21.13 -21.89
N ARG A 91 38.93 21.62 -23.08
CA ARG A 91 37.97 22.26 -24.00
C ARG A 91 36.84 21.33 -24.44
N LYS A 92 37.08 20.02 -24.46
CA LYS A 92 36.08 18.99 -24.83
C LYS A 92 35.30 18.49 -23.61
N PHE A 93 35.65 18.92 -22.40
CA PHE A 93 34.97 18.51 -21.17
C PHE A 93 33.67 19.33 -20.98
N THR A 94 32.55 18.74 -21.38
CA THR A 94 31.22 19.38 -21.36
C THR A 94 30.30 18.79 -20.27
N LYS A 95 29.17 19.45 -19.99
CA LYS A 95 28.09 18.89 -19.13
C LYS A 95 27.70 17.47 -19.57
N ALA A 96 27.51 17.25 -20.87
CA ALA A 96 27.11 15.95 -21.41
C ALA A 96 28.17 14.87 -21.16
N HIS A 97 29.45 15.23 -21.33
CA HIS A 97 30.57 14.34 -21.02
C HIS A 97 30.67 14.03 -19.52
N ALA A 98 30.54 15.03 -18.66
CA ALA A 98 30.52 14.83 -17.21
C ALA A 98 29.36 13.93 -16.76
N LEU A 99 28.17 14.08 -17.34
CA LEU A 99 27.04 13.17 -17.07
C LEU A 99 27.25 11.75 -17.62
N ARG A 100 28.03 11.60 -18.71
CA ARG A 100 28.46 10.28 -19.20
C ARG A 100 29.45 9.63 -18.23
N LEU A 101 30.45 10.38 -17.76
CA LEU A 101 31.38 9.92 -16.72
C LEU A 101 30.66 9.54 -15.42
N TRP A 102 29.54 10.19 -15.09
CA TRP A 102 28.71 9.75 -13.96
C TRP A 102 28.22 8.32 -14.14
N ARG A 103 27.75 7.95 -15.34
CA ARG A 103 27.30 6.58 -15.65
C ARG A 103 28.47 5.60 -15.58
N GLU A 104 29.59 5.94 -16.21
CA GLU A 104 30.81 5.12 -16.18
C GLU A 104 31.33 4.91 -14.74
N LEU A 105 31.27 5.94 -13.90
CA LEU A 105 31.63 5.85 -12.48
C LEU A 105 30.68 4.93 -11.70
N GLN A 106 29.36 4.98 -11.97
CA GLN A 106 28.42 4.05 -11.35
C GLN A 106 28.73 2.61 -11.77
N ASP A 107 28.98 2.36 -13.05
CA ASP A 107 29.32 1.03 -13.56
C ASP A 107 30.63 0.52 -12.97
N LEU A 108 31.66 1.36 -12.85
CA LEU A 108 32.95 1.01 -12.24
C LEU A 108 32.79 0.65 -10.75
N ARG A 109 32.07 1.49 -9.99
CA ARG A 109 31.81 1.23 -8.57
C ARG A 109 30.99 -0.05 -8.39
N LYS A 110 29.97 -0.27 -9.22
CA LYS A 110 29.18 -1.50 -9.25
C LYS A 110 30.04 -2.74 -9.54
N HIS A 111 30.89 -2.70 -10.56
CA HIS A 111 31.81 -3.81 -10.86
C HIS A 111 32.76 -4.10 -9.70
N THR A 112 33.25 -3.06 -9.03
CA THR A 112 34.11 -3.20 -7.85
C THR A 112 33.37 -3.87 -6.69
N VAL A 113 32.14 -3.44 -6.41
CA VAL A 113 31.29 -4.04 -5.37
C VAL A 113 31.00 -5.51 -5.68
N LEU A 114 30.60 -5.84 -6.92
CA LEU A 114 30.32 -7.23 -7.31
C LEU A 114 31.57 -8.12 -7.20
N LYS A 115 32.74 -7.62 -7.60
CA LYS A 115 34.01 -8.35 -7.47
C LYS A 115 34.38 -8.59 -6.01
N ASP A 116 34.21 -7.57 -5.15
CA ASP A 116 34.47 -7.69 -3.71
C ASP A 116 33.50 -8.67 -3.04
N MET A 117 32.21 -8.65 -3.44
CA MET A 117 31.21 -9.63 -2.99
C MET A 117 31.62 -11.06 -3.32
N VAL A 118 32.05 -11.33 -4.55
CA VAL A 118 32.52 -12.66 -4.96
C VAL A 118 33.80 -13.05 -4.22
N ALA A 119 34.76 -12.14 -4.07
CA ALA A 119 36.00 -12.41 -3.36
C ALA A 119 35.79 -12.73 -1.86
N LYS A 120 34.75 -12.17 -1.25
CA LYS A 120 34.38 -12.36 0.16
C LYS A 120 33.32 -13.44 0.37
N THR A 121 33.05 -14.27 -0.64
CA THR A 121 32.07 -15.36 -0.52
C THR A 121 32.46 -16.30 0.63
N PRO A 122 31.58 -16.51 1.63
CA PRO A 122 31.87 -17.42 2.73
C PRO A 122 32.04 -18.87 2.22
N ALA A 123 32.91 -19.65 2.87
CA ALA A 123 33.19 -21.03 2.46
C ALA A 123 31.97 -21.96 2.56
N ASN A 124 30.98 -21.59 3.36
CA ASN A 124 29.72 -22.33 3.51
C ASN A 124 28.64 -21.92 2.49
N TYR A 125 28.97 -21.05 1.53
CA TYR A 125 28.11 -20.73 0.40
C TYR A 125 28.44 -21.66 -0.77
N ARG A 126 27.45 -22.40 -1.28
CA ARG A 126 27.67 -23.46 -2.28
C ARG A 126 26.82 -23.30 -3.52
N LEU A 127 27.45 -23.35 -4.67
CA LEU A 127 26.78 -23.42 -5.97
C LEU A 127 26.57 -24.89 -6.38
N ILE A 128 25.34 -25.26 -6.72
CA ILE A 128 24.95 -26.64 -7.06
C ILE A 128 24.73 -26.76 -8.56
N GLN A 129 25.69 -27.33 -9.28
CA GLN A 129 25.74 -27.39 -10.75
C GLN A 129 25.72 -28.81 -11.30
N THR A 130 25.97 -29.82 -10.47
CA THR A 130 26.05 -31.23 -10.89
C THR A 130 25.03 -32.11 -10.18
N GLY A 131 24.68 -33.25 -10.80
CA GLY A 131 23.75 -34.21 -10.21
C GLY A 131 24.24 -34.80 -8.88
N GLU A 132 25.56 -34.95 -8.73
CA GLU A 132 26.19 -35.42 -7.48
C GLU A 132 26.02 -34.38 -6.35
N GLN A 133 26.29 -33.10 -6.64
CA GLN A 133 26.07 -32.02 -5.68
C GLN A 133 24.59 -31.92 -5.27
N LEU A 134 23.66 -32.09 -6.21
CA LEU A 134 22.23 -32.11 -5.92
C LEU A 134 21.83 -33.32 -5.06
N ALA A 135 22.38 -34.50 -5.33
CA ALA A 135 22.11 -35.70 -4.53
C ALA A 135 22.63 -35.55 -3.09
N GLN A 136 23.80 -34.94 -2.91
CA GLN A 136 24.31 -34.62 -1.58
C GLN A 136 23.41 -33.60 -0.87
N LEU A 137 22.99 -32.54 -1.56
CA LEU A 137 22.06 -31.55 -0.99
C LEU A 137 20.76 -32.20 -0.53
N VAL A 138 20.16 -33.10 -1.31
CA VAL A 138 18.94 -33.82 -0.93
C VAL A 138 19.17 -34.68 0.33
N THR A 139 20.34 -35.30 0.45
CA THR A 139 20.73 -36.07 1.64
C THR A 139 20.84 -35.17 2.88
N ASP A 140 21.45 -34.00 2.72
CA ASP A 140 21.59 -33.01 3.80
C ASP A 140 20.21 -32.45 4.21
N LEU A 141 19.35 -32.13 3.23
CA LEU A 141 17.98 -31.66 3.46
C LEU A 141 17.13 -32.67 4.25
N ALA A 142 17.33 -33.97 4.03
CA ALA A 142 16.61 -35.01 4.77
C ALA A 142 16.93 -35.02 6.28
N GLN A 143 18.01 -34.36 6.70
CA GLN A 143 18.40 -34.21 8.11
C GLN A 143 17.87 -32.93 8.77
N GLU A 144 17.29 -32.03 7.98
CA GLU A 144 16.75 -30.75 8.43
C GLU A 144 15.29 -30.88 8.87
N THR A 145 14.95 -30.22 9.98
CA THR A 145 13.54 -30.06 10.40
C THR A 145 12.96 -28.73 9.93
N ILE A 146 13.81 -27.79 9.53
CA ILE A 146 13.43 -26.46 9.06
C ILE A 146 14.52 -25.90 8.15
N VAL A 147 14.13 -25.22 7.08
CA VAL A 147 15.04 -24.59 6.11
C VAL A 147 14.56 -23.19 5.76
N ALA A 148 15.47 -22.30 5.35
CA ALA A 148 15.06 -21.10 4.63
C ALA A 148 15.08 -21.36 3.13
N PHE A 149 14.11 -20.80 2.40
CA PHE A 149 13.95 -21.00 0.96
C PHE A 149 13.60 -19.70 0.25
N ASP A 150 14.07 -19.54 -0.98
CA ASP A 150 13.78 -18.40 -1.85
C ASP A 150 13.91 -18.79 -3.32
N THR A 151 13.13 -18.14 -4.19
CA THR A 151 13.20 -18.32 -5.64
C THR A 151 13.73 -17.08 -6.33
N GLU A 152 14.67 -17.31 -7.25
CA GLU A 152 15.15 -16.28 -8.16
C GLU A 152 14.51 -16.47 -9.53
N THR A 153 14.02 -15.40 -10.13
CA THR A 153 13.11 -15.48 -11.27
C THR A 153 13.47 -14.47 -12.36
N THR A 154 12.79 -14.59 -13.50
CA THR A 154 12.96 -13.66 -14.62
C THR A 154 12.34 -12.28 -14.41
N GLY A 155 11.49 -12.11 -13.38
CA GLY A 155 10.69 -10.92 -13.15
C GLY A 155 9.61 -11.15 -12.08
N LEU A 156 8.73 -10.18 -11.84
CA LEU A 156 7.80 -10.20 -10.72
C LEU A 156 6.39 -10.73 -11.05
N ASP A 157 6.09 -11.07 -12.31
CA ASP A 157 4.77 -11.57 -12.70
C ASP A 157 4.71 -13.09 -12.58
N VAL A 158 4.09 -13.59 -11.50
CA VAL A 158 3.97 -15.03 -11.22
C VAL A 158 3.21 -15.84 -12.29
N TYR A 159 2.54 -15.18 -13.24
CA TYR A 159 1.84 -15.82 -14.36
C TYR A 159 2.65 -15.85 -15.66
N ASN A 160 3.70 -15.05 -15.77
CA ASN A 160 4.51 -14.93 -17.00
C ASN A 160 5.97 -15.33 -16.75
N ASP A 161 6.54 -14.90 -15.64
CA ASP A 161 7.92 -15.16 -15.27
C ASP A 161 8.16 -16.61 -14.84
N VAL A 162 9.42 -17.05 -14.87
CA VAL A 162 9.83 -18.42 -14.55
C VAL A 162 10.98 -18.42 -13.53
N ILE A 163 11.12 -19.54 -12.83
CA ILE A 163 12.24 -19.77 -11.90
C ILE A 163 13.53 -19.92 -12.71
N VAL A 164 14.52 -19.13 -12.33
CA VAL A 164 15.90 -19.09 -12.83
C VAL A 164 16.85 -19.84 -11.90
N GLY A 165 16.58 -19.81 -10.60
CA GLY A 165 17.27 -20.63 -9.61
C GLY A 165 16.55 -20.62 -8.27
N MET A 166 17.05 -21.44 -7.35
CA MET A 166 16.52 -21.57 -6.01
C MET A 166 17.65 -21.45 -5.01
N SER A 167 17.42 -20.77 -3.89
CA SER A 167 18.38 -20.74 -2.79
C SER A 167 17.79 -21.37 -1.54
N LEU A 168 18.65 -22.02 -0.75
CA LEU A 168 18.28 -22.61 0.53
C LEU A 168 19.32 -22.32 1.60
N THR A 169 18.87 -22.13 2.85
CA THR A 169 19.72 -22.23 4.03
C THR A 169 19.36 -23.49 4.80
N LEU A 170 20.37 -24.32 5.06
CA LEU A 170 20.31 -25.56 5.81
C LEU A 170 20.96 -25.33 7.18
N PRO A 171 20.16 -25.07 8.24
CA PRO A 171 20.70 -24.64 9.53
C PRO A 171 21.55 -25.69 10.25
N LYS A 172 21.21 -26.98 10.15
CA LYS A 172 21.97 -28.06 10.79
C LYS A 172 23.26 -28.37 10.03
N ALA A 173 23.20 -28.34 8.69
CA ALA A 173 24.38 -28.53 7.85
C ALA A 173 25.30 -27.29 7.80
N ASP A 174 24.78 -26.13 8.22
CA ASP A 174 25.42 -24.81 8.13
C ASP A 174 25.83 -24.44 6.70
N PHE A 175 24.97 -24.72 5.71
CA PHE A 175 25.19 -24.35 4.31
C PHE A 175 24.12 -23.40 3.76
N HIS A 176 24.56 -22.49 2.91
CA HIS A 176 23.71 -21.59 2.13
C HIS A 176 23.94 -21.87 0.65
N VAL A 177 22.94 -22.39 -0.05
CA VAL A 177 23.12 -22.93 -1.39
C VAL A 177 22.37 -22.11 -2.43
N TYR A 178 22.90 -22.07 -3.64
CA TYR A 178 22.20 -21.61 -4.83
C TYR A 178 22.21 -22.69 -5.91
N ILE A 179 21.05 -22.95 -6.51
CA ILE A 179 20.85 -23.97 -7.52
C ILE A 179 20.37 -23.28 -8.81
N PRO A 180 21.27 -22.96 -9.77
CA PRO A 180 20.89 -22.40 -11.05
C PRO A 180 20.17 -23.44 -11.91
N VAL A 181 19.10 -23.02 -12.59
CA VAL A 181 18.32 -23.89 -13.48
C VAL A 181 17.98 -23.25 -14.83
N ALA A 182 18.07 -21.92 -14.97
CA ALA A 182 17.77 -21.24 -16.23
C ALA A 182 18.56 -19.93 -16.44
N HIS A 183 19.82 -19.85 -15.98
CA HIS A 183 20.71 -18.78 -16.43
C HIS A 183 21.07 -18.95 -17.91
N LYS A 184 21.40 -17.84 -18.59
CA LYS A 184 21.82 -17.87 -19.99
C LYS A 184 23.23 -18.41 -20.19
N VAL A 185 24.07 -18.32 -19.16
CA VAL A 185 25.49 -18.72 -19.21
C VAL A 185 25.86 -19.47 -17.92
N GLY A 186 26.71 -20.48 -18.04
CA GLY A 186 27.24 -21.27 -16.94
C GLY A 186 26.67 -22.69 -16.88
N GLN A 187 27.39 -23.59 -16.21
CA GLN A 187 26.94 -24.96 -16.00
C GLN A 187 25.78 -24.98 -15.01
N GLN A 188 24.69 -25.66 -15.36
CA GLN A 188 23.47 -25.72 -14.54
C GLN A 188 22.71 -27.01 -14.78
N LEU A 189 21.78 -27.31 -13.87
CA LEU A 189 20.91 -28.48 -13.95
C LEU A 189 19.59 -28.13 -14.62
N ASP A 190 18.92 -29.14 -15.18
CA ASP A 190 17.56 -28.96 -15.71
C ASP A 190 16.56 -28.67 -14.58
N ARG A 191 15.72 -27.63 -14.77
CA ARG A 191 14.73 -27.17 -13.78
C ARG A 191 13.79 -28.26 -13.32
N THR A 192 13.26 -29.06 -14.25
CA THR A 192 12.29 -30.13 -13.93
C THR A 192 12.94 -31.19 -13.05
N THR A 193 14.19 -31.56 -13.37
CA THR A 193 14.97 -32.51 -12.61
C THR A 193 15.25 -32.00 -11.20
N VAL A 194 15.66 -30.74 -11.04
CA VAL A 194 15.91 -30.14 -9.71
C VAL A 194 14.64 -30.09 -8.89
N LEU A 195 13.54 -29.56 -9.44
CA LEU A 195 12.27 -29.45 -8.72
C LEU A 195 11.76 -30.81 -8.26
N LYS A 196 11.80 -31.85 -9.12
CA LYS A 196 11.42 -33.22 -8.75
C LYS A 196 12.25 -33.79 -7.61
N ARG A 197 13.54 -33.41 -7.51
CA ARG A 197 14.43 -33.85 -6.43
C ARG A 197 14.18 -33.08 -5.13
N LEU A 198 13.79 -31.82 -5.21
CA LEU A 198 13.48 -30.99 -4.04
C LEU A 198 12.03 -31.15 -3.55
N GLU A 199 11.12 -31.63 -4.40
CA GLU A 199 9.69 -31.77 -4.11
C GLU A 199 9.39 -32.52 -2.80
N PRO A 200 10.06 -33.63 -2.44
CA PRO A 200 9.83 -34.28 -1.15
C PRO A 200 10.08 -33.37 0.05
N CYS A 201 11.04 -32.44 -0.06
CA CYS A 201 11.30 -31.43 0.94
C CYS A 201 10.26 -30.30 0.87
N LEU A 202 10.03 -29.73 -0.31
CA LEU A 202 9.16 -28.56 -0.50
C LEU A 202 7.68 -28.85 -0.18
N SER A 203 7.19 -30.03 -0.55
CA SER A 203 5.77 -30.42 -0.41
C SER A 203 5.47 -31.09 0.94
N SER A 204 6.47 -31.42 1.75
CA SER A 204 6.27 -32.06 3.06
C SER A 204 5.96 -31.04 4.16
N PRO A 205 4.82 -31.13 4.87
CA PRO A 205 4.56 -30.26 6.02
C PRO A 205 5.46 -30.56 7.23
N ALA A 206 6.18 -31.70 7.24
CA ALA A 206 7.05 -32.09 8.35
C ALA A 206 8.37 -31.32 8.40
N ILE A 207 8.78 -30.72 7.28
CA ILE A 207 9.95 -29.84 7.21
C ILE A 207 9.44 -28.41 7.15
N GLY A 208 9.76 -27.59 8.13
CA GLY A 208 9.37 -26.19 8.17
C GLY A 208 10.09 -25.36 7.10
N LYS A 209 9.40 -24.41 6.47
CA LYS A 209 10.00 -23.46 5.54
C LYS A 209 9.92 -22.05 6.10
N VAL A 210 11.05 -21.36 6.10
CA VAL A 210 11.16 -19.94 6.41
C VAL A 210 11.37 -19.19 5.10
N LEU A 211 10.52 -18.22 4.82
CA LEU A 211 10.65 -17.39 3.62
C LEU A 211 10.49 -15.91 3.98
N HIS A 212 10.83 -15.05 3.03
CA HIS A 212 10.49 -13.65 3.07
C HIS A 212 9.52 -13.37 1.93
N ASN A 213 8.27 -12.98 2.22
CA ASN A 213 7.23 -12.82 1.19
C ASN A 213 6.84 -14.15 0.50
N ALA A 214 6.60 -15.19 1.30
CA ALA A 214 6.40 -16.59 0.91
C ALA A 214 5.37 -16.79 -0.20
N LYS A 215 4.32 -15.95 -0.22
CA LYS A 215 3.25 -16.02 -1.22
C LYS A 215 3.80 -16.02 -2.66
N TYR A 216 4.81 -15.19 -2.92
CA TYR A 216 5.44 -15.10 -4.23
C TYR A 216 6.10 -16.43 -4.62
N ASP A 217 6.97 -16.96 -3.76
CA ASP A 217 7.67 -18.23 -4.01
C ASP A 217 6.71 -19.41 -4.16
N ILE A 218 5.63 -19.43 -3.38
CA ILE A 218 4.61 -20.48 -3.49
C ILE A 218 3.91 -20.42 -4.85
N HIS A 219 3.56 -19.22 -5.35
CA HIS A 219 3.01 -19.08 -6.71
C HIS A 219 4.02 -19.48 -7.79
N MET A 220 5.29 -19.11 -7.62
CA MET A 220 6.35 -19.51 -8.55
C MET A 220 6.50 -21.03 -8.60
N LEU A 221 6.51 -21.72 -7.45
CA LEU A 221 6.56 -23.17 -7.41
C LEU A 221 5.32 -23.83 -8.02
N LEU A 222 4.12 -23.28 -7.75
CA LEU A 222 2.86 -23.76 -8.33
C LEU A 222 2.85 -23.69 -9.86
N ARG A 223 3.43 -22.63 -10.44
CA ARG A 223 3.61 -22.51 -11.89
C ARG A 223 4.45 -23.65 -12.48
N HIS A 224 5.35 -24.24 -11.68
CA HIS A 224 6.13 -25.42 -12.06
C HIS A 224 5.59 -26.72 -11.45
N ASN A 225 4.28 -26.76 -11.13
CA ASN A 225 3.54 -27.92 -10.61
C ASN A 225 4.03 -28.46 -9.25
N VAL A 226 4.67 -27.62 -8.42
CA VAL A 226 5.09 -27.99 -7.06
C VAL A 226 4.29 -27.16 -6.05
N ARG A 227 3.50 -27.82 -5.19
CA ARG A 227 2.84 -27.13 -4.07
C ARG A 227 3.71 -27.19 -2.83
N MET A 228 4.31 -26.06 -2.46
CA MET A 228 4.98 -25.94 -1.17
C MET A 228 3.96 -26.11 -0.03
N ARG A 229 4.36 -26.86 1.00
CA ARG A 229 3.62 -27.04 2.27
C ARG A 229 4.57 -26.86 3.44
N GLY A 230 4.03 -26.67 4.65
CA GLY A 230 4.84 -26.53 5.85
C GLY A 230 5.52 -25.16 5.96
N LEU A 231 4.85 -24.09 5.52
CA LEU A 231 5.30 -22.73 5.79
C LEU A 231 5.36 -22.52 7.31
N ALA A 232 6.57 -22.50 7.87
CA ALA A 232 6.79 -22.33 9.29
C ALA A 232 6.79 -20.85 9.67
N HIS A 233 7.36 -20.00 8.82
CA HIS A 233 7.48 -18.57 9.12
C HIS A 233 7.69 -17.72 7.87
N ASP A 234 6.80 -16.76 7.62
CA ASP A 234 7.05 -15.63 6.73
C ASP A 234 7.58 -14.42 7.52
N THR A 235 8.82 -14.03 7.24
CA THR A 235 9.50 -12.93 7.97
C THR A 235 8.93 -11.54 7.66
N ARG A 236 8.32 -11.34 6.50
CA ARG A 236 7.64 -10.08 6.13
C ARG A 236 6.36 -9.92 6.95
N VAL A 237 5.54 -10.98 7.03
CA VAL A 237 4.28 -10.98 7.80
C VAL A 237 4.56 -10.86 9.30
N ALA A 238 5.54 -11.60 9.81
CA ALA A 238 5.94 -11.51 11.22
C ALA A 238 6.41 -10.10 11.58
N MET A 239 7.20 -9.45 10.71
CA MET A 239 7.66 -8.08 10.96
C MET A 239 6.51 -7.08 11.01
N ALA A 240 5.52 -7.21 10.13
CA ALA A 240 4.35 -6.34 10.12
C ALA A 240 3.52 -6.40 11.41
N LEU A 241 3.53 -7.54 12.12
CA LEU A 241 2.91 -7.67 13.44
C LEU A 241 3.80 -7.13 14.57
N LEU A 242 5.11 -7.40 14.49
CA LEU A 242 6.11 -6.94 15.46
C LEU A 242 6.25 -5.42 15.45
N ASN A 243 6.18 -4.78 14.27
CA ASN A 243 6.12 -3.34 14.13
C ASN A 243 5.38 -2.94 12.85
N GLU A 244 4.13 -2.51 13.01
CA GLU A 244 3.26 -2.11 11.90
C GLU A 244 3.56 -0.69 11.37
N ASN A 245 4.49 0.03 12.02
CA ASN A 245 4.94 1.37 11.61
C ASN A 245 6.20 1.35 10.71
N GLU A 246 6.67 0.17 10.27
CA GLU A 246 7.82 0.13 9.37
C GLU A 246 7.47 0.76 8.01
N PRO A 247 8.32 1.67 7.48
CA PRO A 247 8.08 2.31 6.19
C PRO A 247 8.23 1.32 5.02
N SER A 248 8.97 0.24 5.22
CA SER A 248 9.17 -0.82 4.24
C SER A 248 9.44 -2.14 4.95
N TYR A 249 8.81 -3.20 4.44
CA TYR A 249 9.02 -4.57 4.90
C TYR A 249 9.94 -5.36 3.96
N ALA A 250 10.62 -4.72 3.01
CA ALA A 250 11.57 -5.39 2.13
C ALA A 250 12.76 -5.92 2.92
N LEU A 251 13.20 -7.16 2.65
CA LEU A 251 14.28 -7.84 3.36
C LEU A 251 15.53 -6.97 3.53
N LYS A 252 16.00 -6.32 2.45
CA LYS A 252 17.20 -5.49 2.45
C LYS A 252 17.09 -4.27 3.38
N ASN A 253 15.91 -3.65 3.44
CA ASN A 253 15.63 -2.52 4.32
C ASN A 253 15.58 -2.97 5.79
N LEU A 254 14.92 -4.11 6.04
CA LEU A 254 14.88 -4.70 7.38
C LEU A 254 16.27 -5.15 7.85
N ALA A 255 17.05 -5.80 6.99
CA ALA A 255 18.41 -6.21 7.28
C ALA A 255 19.31 -5.01 7.58
N THR A 256 19.21 -3.92 6.82
CA THR A 256 19.98 -2.69 7.06
C THR A 256 19.62 -2.05 8.41
N LYS A 257 18.33 -2.04 8.78
CA LYS A 257 17.87 -1.41 10.03
C LYS A 257 18.10 -2.27 11.28
N TYR A 258 17.81 -3.56 11.17
CA TYR A 258 17.78 -4.50 12.30
C TYR A 258 18.97 -5.45 12.34
N GLY A 259 19.75 -5.57 11.27
CA GLY A 259 20.87 -6.51 11.12
C GLY A 259 21.84 -6.50 12.29
N LYS A 260 22.12 -5.30 12.83
CA LYS A 260 23.02 -5.13 13.97
C LYS A 260 22.61 -5.92 15.21
N PHE A 261 21.32 -6.28 15.34
CA PHE A 261 20.79 -7.07 16.45
C PHE A 261 20.91 -8.59 16.22
N PHE A 262 21.27 -9.02 15.02
CA PHE A 262 21.45 -10.44 14.66
C PHE A 262 22.77 -10.70 13.89
N GLY A 263 23.77 -9.84 14.11
CA GLY A 263 25.15 -10.04 13.63
C GLY A 263 25.41 -9.61 12.19
N PHE A 264 24.57 -8.76 11.60
CA PHE A 264 24.76 -8.20 10.27
C PHE A 264 24.95 -6.67 10.32
N HIS A 265 26.15 -6.19 10.00
CA HIS A 265 26.51 -4.77 10.13
C HIS A 265 26.60 -4.02 8.80
N ASP A 266 26.48 -4.70 7.67
CA ASP A 266 26.62 -4.11 6.34
C ASP A 266 25.32 -3.45 5.86
N THR A 267 25.44 -2.50 4.94
CA THR A 267 24.30 -2.05 4.14
C THR A 267 23.95 -3.13 3.12
N SER A 268 22.67 -3.52 3.05
CA SER A 268 22.23 -4.50 2.08
C SER A 268 21.75 -3.80 0.80
N HIS A 269 22.49 -3.96 -0.30
CA HIS A 269 22.09 -3.42 -1.61
C HIS A 269 20.89 -4.18 -2.18
N THR A 270 19.95 -3.45 -2.80
CA THR A 270 18.83 -4.05 -3.54
C THR A 270 19.30 -4.64 -4.87
N PHE A 271 18.47 -5.50 -5.47
CA PHE A 271 18.74 -6.00 -6.81
C PHE A 271 18.88 -4.86 -7.83
N GLU A 272 18.03 -3.83 -7.78
CA GLU A 272 18.13 -2.67 -8.66
C GLU A 272 19.43 -1.88 -8.43
N ASP A 273 19.91 -1.76 -7.18
CA ASP A 273 21.19 -1.10 -6.88
C ASP A 273 22.37 -1.85 -7.53
N LEU A 274 22.34 -3.18 -7.49
CA LEU A 274 23.42 -4.04 -7.98
C LEU A 274 23.32 -4.34 -9.47
N PHE A 275 22.12 -4.45 -10.03
CA PHE A 275 21.87 -4.99 -11.36
C PHE A 275 21.05 -4.04 -12.26
N GLY A 276 20.45 -2.99 -11.71
CA GLY A 276 19.64 -2.05 -12.48
C GLY A 276 18.44 -2.74 -13.11
N LYS A 277 18.37 -2.71 -14.45
CA LYS A 277 17.33 -3.39 -15.24
C LYS A 277 17.75 -4.77 -15.77
N THR A 278 18.94 -5.24 -15.41
CA THR A 278 19.40 -6.58 -15.79
C THR A 278 18.50 -7.63 -15.15
N ARG A 279 18.14 -8.69 -15.88
CA ARG A 279 17.32 -9.77 -15.33
C ARG A 279 18.19 -10.80 -14.60
N PHE A 280 17.61 -11.58 -13.70
CA PHE A 280 18.39 -12.54 -12.91
C PHE A 280 19.05 -13.62 -13.78
N ASP A 281 18.41 -14.02 -14.89
CA ASP A 281 18.95 -14.99 -15.86
C ASP A 281 20.20 -14.49 -16.62
N ASP A 282 20.49 -13.18 -16.56
CA ASP A 282 21.69 -12.56 -17.10
C ASP A 282 22.83 -12.43 -16.08
N VAL A 283 22.59 -12.73 -14.80
CA VAL A 283 23.58 -12.59 -13.74
C VAL A 283 24.59 -13.75 -13.79
N PRO A 284 25.92 -13.49 -13.75
CA PRO A 284 26.93 -14.54 -13.62
C PRO A 284 26.74 -15.41 -12.38
N LEU A 285 27.02 -16.72 -12.48
CA LEU A 285 26.69 -17.69 -11.42
C LEU A 285 27.42 -17.46 -10.09
N ASP A 286 28.66 -16.98 -10.13
CA ASP A 286 29.44 -16.61 -8.95
C ASP A 286 28.80 -15.45 -8.19
N VAL A 287 28.32 -14.44 -8.89
CA VAL A 287 27.57 -13.32 -8.33
C VAL A 287 26.18 -13.76 -7.86
N ALA A 288 25.49 -14.59 -8.65
CA ALA A 288 24.17 -15.11 -8.33
C ALA A 288 24.18 -15.93 -7.03
N LEU A 289 25.21 -16.76 -6.83
CA LEU A 289 25.42 -17.48 -5.57
C LEU A 289 25.43 -16.52 -4.38
N VAL A 290 26.30 -15.50 -4.41
CA VAL A 290 26.45 -14.59 -3.27
C VAL A 290 25.17 -13.85 -2.98
N TYR A 291 24.46 -13.40 -4.03
CA TYR A 291 23.21 -12.67 -3.88
C TYR A 291 22.11 -13.57 -3.27
N ALA A 292 21.80 -14.69 -3.92
CA ALA A 292 20.66 -15.54 -3.56
C ALA A 292 20.89 -16.27 -2.22
N ALA A 293 22.08 -16.84 -2.01
CA ALA A 293 22.40 -17.50 -0.76
C ALA A 293 22.45 -16.51 0.43
N LYS A 294 22.84 -15.24 0.18
CA LYS A 294 22.75 -14.19 1.20
C LYS A 294 21.31 -13.87 1.57
N ASP A 295 20.36 -13.92 0.64
CA ASP A 295 18.95 -13.63 0.95
C ASP A 295 18.29 -14.70 1.82
N THR A 296 18.53 -15.98 1.53
CA THR A 296 18.06 -17.03 2.46
C THR A 296 18.81 -17.02 3.79
N HIS A 297 20.11 -16.70 3.80
CA HIS A 297 20.84 -16.56 5.05
C HIS A 297 20.32 -15.40 5.92
N LEU A 298 20.12 -14.21 5.33
CA LEU A 298 19.53 -13.07 6.02
C LEU A 298 18.11 -13.36 6.51
N THR A 299 17.31 -14.05 5.68
CA THR A 299 15.97 -14.51 6.05
C THR A 299 16.01 -15.43 7.27
N TRP A 300 16.95 -16.38 7.31
CA TRP A 300 17.15 -17.26 8.46
C TRP A 300 17.53 -16.48 9.73
N LYS A 301 18.49 -15.55 9.65
CA LYS A 301 18.91 -14.73 10.80
C LYS A 301 17.78 -13.82 11.30
N LEU A 302 17.03 -13.20 10.38
CA LEU A 302 15.88 -12.38 10.71
C LEU A 302 14.79 -13.23 11.39
N TYR A 303 14.52 -14.43 10.89
CA TYR A 303 13.60 -15.38 11.53
C TYR A 303 13.99 -15.67 12.98
N GLN A 304 15.25 -16.02 13.23
CA GLN A 304 15.73 -16.31 14.59
C GLN A 304 15.49 -15.12 15.54
N TRP A 305 15.83 -13.91 15.08
CA TRP A 305 15.60 -12.68 15.82
C TRP A 305 14.11 -12.41 16.06
N GLN A 306 13.26 -12.58 15.04
CA GLN A 306 11.81 -12.38 15.16
C GLN A 306 11.17 -13.38 16.13
N ARG A 307 11.59 -14.65 16.11
CA ARG A 307 11.10 -15.67 17.04
C ARG A 307 11.43 -15.33 18.48
N GLU A 308 12.64 -14.81 18.74
CA GLU A 308 13.02 -14.33 20.07
C GLU A 308 12.05 -13.26 20.60
N HIS A 309 11.63 -12.32 19.74
CA HIS A 309 10.67 -11.28 20.13
C HIS A 309 9.23 -11.78 20.23
N LEU A 310 8.78 -12.63 19.31
CA LEU A 310 7.44 -13.22 19.35
C LEU A 310 7.25 -14.07 20.60
N ASN A 311 8.26 -14.87 20.99
CA ASN A 311 8.20 -15.71 22.20
C ASN A 311 8.00 -14.89 23.48
N ARG A 312 8.40 -13.61 23.50
CA ARG A 312 8.17 -12.67 24.63
C ARG A 312 6.76 -12.06 24.62
N LEU A 313 6.02 -12.22 23.53
CA LEU A 313 4.72 -11.60 23.27
C LEU A 313 3.67 -12.69 22.97
N SER A 314 3.37 -13.55 23.95
CA SER A 314 2.55 -14.75 23.78
C SER A 314 1.24 -14.56 23.01
N LYS A 315 0.49 -13.48 23.28
CA LYS A 315 -0.76 -13.16 22.57
C LYS A 315 -0.52 -12.85 21.09
N LEU A 316 0.54 -12.08 20.79
CA LEU A 316 0.92 -11.74 19.43
C LEU A 316 1.51 -12.94 18.68
N ASP A 317 2.25 -13.81 19.37
CA ASP A 317 2.75 -15.07 18.81
C ASP A 317 1.60 -16.02 18.47
N GLY A 318 0.60 -16.15 19.35
CA GLY A 318 -0.63 -16.90 19.06
C GLY A 318 -1.36 -16.35 17.83
N LEU A 319 -1.55 -15.02 17.76
CA LEU A 319 -2.11 -14.38 16.57
C LEU A 319 -1.30 -14.68 15.30
N TYR A 320 0.02 -14.58 15.36
CA TYR A 320 0.87 -14.87 14.20
C TYR A 320 0.75 -16.33 13.76
N ARG A 321 0.99 -17.26 14.69
CA ARG A 321 1.06 -18.70 14.43
C ARG A 321 -0.28 -19.29 14.02
N ASP A 322 -1.36 -18.87 14.69
CA ASP A 322 -2.67 -19.51 14.56
C ASP A 322 -3.58 -18.80 13.55
N LEU A 323 -3.27 -17.54 13.20
CA LEU A 323 -4.06 -16.73 12.26
C LEU A 323 -3.27 -16.30 11.03
N GLU A 324 -2.24 -15.48 11.21
CA GLU A 324 -1.61 -14.77 10.08
C GLU A 324 -0.73 -15.67 9.22
N ASN A 325 0.07 -16.55 9.82
CA ASN A 325 0.93 -17.45 9.06
C ASN A 325 0.11 -18.49 8.25
N PRO A 326 -0.93 -19.14 8.81
CA PRO A 326 -1.79 -20.06 8.05
C PRO A 326 -2.61 -19.35 6.94
N LEU A 327 -2.97 -18.08 7.12
CA LEU A 327 -3.71 -17.34 6.10
C LEU A 327 -2.92 -17.11 4.81
N ILE A 328 -1.60 -17.25 4.82
CA ILE A 328 -0.79 -17.15 3.61
C ILE A 328 -1.20 -18.24 2.62
N ASP A 329 -1.38 -19.48 3.08
CA ASP A 329 -1.86 -20.59 2.24
C ASP A 329 -3.27 -20.31 1.69
N VAL A 330 -4.14 -19.71 2.50
CA VAL A 330 -5.48 -19.31 2.08
C VAL A 330 -5.42 -18.22 1.00
N CYS A 331 -4.54 -17.22 1.15
CA CYS A 331 -4.34 -16.18 0.15
C CYS A 331 -3.83 -16.76 -1.18
N VAL A 332 -2.86 -17.68 -1.11
CA VAL A 332 -2.36 -18.39 -2.30
C VAL A 332 -3.51 -19.12 -3.00
N ASP A 333 -4.34 -19.86 -2.27
CA ASP A 333 -5.44 -20.64 -2.85
C ASP A 333 -6.53 -19.74 -3.45
N MET A 334 -6.87 -18.64 -2.79
CA MET A 334 -7.77 -17.61 -3.31
C MET A 334 -7.23 -17.00 -4.61
N GLU A 335 -5.95 -16.64 -4.61
CA GLU A 335 -5.26 -16.04 -5.75
C GLU A 335 -5.15 -17.00 -6.92
N GLN A 336 -4.86 -18.29 -6.69
CA GLN A 336 -4.87 -19.32 -7.73
C GLN A 336 -6.27 -19.60 -8.25
N THR A 337 -7.29 -19.55 -7.39
CA THR A 337 -8.68 -19.75 -7.80
C THR A 337 -9.12 -18.65 -8.76
N GLY A 338 -8.91 -17.38 -8.41
CA GLY A 338 -9.29 -16.24 -9.24
C GLY A 338 -10.80 -16.14 -9.55
N PHE A 339 -11.16 -15.16 -10.38
CA PHE A 339 -12.55 -14.90 -10.80
C PHE A 339 -12.71 -15.02 -12.31
N LEU A 340 -13.77 -15.69 -12.74
CA LEU A 340 -14.13 -15.79 -14.15
C LEU A 340 -14.86 -14.50 -14.58
N ILE A 341 -14.43 -13.93 -15.71
CA ILE A 341 -15.02 -12.72 -16.30
C ILE A 341 -15.81 -13.07 -17.55
N ASP A 342 -17.04 -12.56 -17.63
CA ASP A 342 -17.89 -12.65 -18.81
C ASP A 342 -17.53 -11.54 -19.81
N ARG A 343 -16.67 -11.87 -20.78
CA ARG A 343 -16.20 -10.95 -21.82
C ARG A 343 -17.33 -10.46 -22.73
N GLN A 344 -18.29 -11.32 -23.03
CA GLN A 344 -19.39 -10.96 -23.90
C GLN A 344 -20.29 -9.92 -23.23
N TYR A 345 -20.64 -10.16 -21.96
CA TYR A 345 -21.38 -9.19 -21.17
C TYR A 345 -20.59 -7.87 -20.99
N ALA A 346 -19.28 -7.94 -20.75
CA ALA A 346 -18.45 -6.74 -20.64
C ALA A 346 -18.52 -5.86 -21.91
N GLY A 347 -18.50 -6.48 -23.09
CA GLY A 347 -18.63 -5.78 -24.37
C GLY A 347 -19.99 -5.08 -24.52
N VAL A 348 -21.08 -5.81 -24.28
CA VAL A 348 -22.45 -5.25 -24.34
C VAL A 348 -22.62 -4.12 -23.33
N TYR A 349 -22.21 -4.34 -22.08
CA TYR A 349 -22.33 -3.35 -21.02
C TYR A 349 -21.47 -2.12 -21.27
N GLY A 350 -20.29 -2.31 -21.88
CA GLY A 350 -19.42 -1.21 -22.31
C GLY A 350 -20.10 -0.30 -23.33
N GLU A 351 -20.79 -0.87 -24.33
CA GLU A 351 -21.55 -0.09 -25.33
C GLU A 351 -22.70 0.71 -24.70
N GLU A 352 -23.47 0.09 -23.78
CA GLU A 352 -24.54 0.78 -23.06
C GLU A 352 -24.00 2.01 -22.28
N LEU A 353 -22.88 1.83 -21.57
CA LEU A 353 -22.23 2.92 -20.85
C LEU A 353 -21.70 4.01 -21.79
N ARG A 354 -21.09 3.64 -22.93
CA ARG A 354 -20.63 4.61 -23.94
C ARG A 354 -21.77 5.48 -24.45
N GLN A 355 -22.94 4.89 -24.70
CA GLN A 355 -24.12 5.62 -25.14
C GLN A 355 -24.65 6.57 -24.05
N GLU A 356 -24.72 6.14 -22.79
CA GLU A 356 -25.15 7.01 -21.67
C GLU A 356 -24.15 8.16 -21.45
N ILE A 357 -22.85 7.87 -21.48
CA ILE A 357 -21.77 8.87 -21.36
C ILE A 357 -21.86 9.91 -22.48
N THR A 358 -22.11 9.49 -23.72
CA THR A 358 -22.25 10.39 -24.87
C THR A 358 -23.42 11.35 -24.68
N LYS A 359 -24.57 10.86 -24.20
CA LYS A 359 -25.74 11.71 -23.88
C LYS A 359 -25.44 12.71 -22.77
N LEU A 360 -24.80 12.26 -21.70
CA LEU A 360 -24.40 13.13 -20.59
C LEU A 360 -23.38 14.18 -21.03
N GLN A 361 -22.43 13.81 -21.90
CA GLN A 361 -21.44 14.74 -22.45
C GLN A 361 -22.10 15.84 -23.27
N GLN A 362 -23.10 15.50 -24.10
CA GLN A 362 -23.85 16.50 -24.86
C GLN A 362 -24.55 17.49 -23.91
N SER A 363 -25.24 16.99 -22.88
CA SER A 363 -25.87 17.85 -21.87
C SER A 363 -24.85 18.72 -21.11
N LEU A 364 -23.65 18.20 -20.86
CA LEU A 364 -22.58 18.98 -20.23
C LEU A 364 -22.02 20.07 -21.15
N HIS A 365 -21.94 19.83 -22.46
CA HIS A 365 -21.59 20.88 -23.42
C HIS A 365 -22.64 22.00 -23.41
N ASP A 366 -23.94 21.67 -23.29
CA ASP A 366 -25.00 22.68 -23.18
C ASP A 366 -24.87 23.52 -21.89
N HIS A 367 -24.40 22.90 -20.79
CA HIS A 367 -24.22 23.58 -19.50
C HIS A 367 -22.92 24.39 -19.38
N PHE A 368 -21.82 23.89 -19.94
CA PHE A 368 -20.47 24.39 -19.63
C PHE A 368 -19.65 24.73 -20.88
N GLY A 369 -20.17 24.49 -22.08
CA GLY A 369 -19.44 24.62 -23.34
C GLY A 369 -18.52 23.44 -23.62
N GLU A 370 -17.81 23.50 -24.75
CA GLU A 370 -16.87 22.45 -25.14
C GLU A 370 -15.61 22.46 -24.29
N LEU A 371 -15.45 21.42 -23.46
CA LEU A 371 -14.25 21.19 -22.66
C LEU A 371 -14.10 19.72 -22.28
N ASN A 372 -12.91 19.32 -21.85
CA ASN A 372 -12.68 17.98 -21.33
C ASN A 372 -13.17 17.89 -19.87
N PHE A 373 -14.33 17.26 -19.67
CA PHE A 373 -14.97 17.11 -18.35
C PHE A 373 -14.24 16.18 -17.37
N ASN A 374 -13.19 15.49 -17.83
CA ASN A 374 -12.28 14.73 -16.99
C ASN A 374 -11.04 15.54 -16.58
N SER A 375 -10.81 16.75 -17.15
CA SER A 375 -9.69 17.62 -16.80
C SER A 375 -10.02 18.54 -15.62
N PRO A 376 -9.41 18.34 -14.43
CA PRO A 376 -9.67 19.20 -13.28
C PRO A 376 -9.30 20.66 -13.52
N ILE A 377 -8.27 20.91 -14.34
CA ILE A 377 -7.77 22.25 -14.64
C ILE A 377 -8.77 23.03 -15.49
N GLN A 378 -9.29 22.41 -16.57
CA GLN A 378 -10.27 23.07 -17.44
C GLN A 378 -11.57 23.34 -16.70
N LEU A 379 -12.04 22.38 -15.90
CA LEU A 379 -13.22 22.56 -15.08
C LEU A 379 -13.04 23.60 -13.98
N ALA A 380 -11.89 23.66 -13.32
CA ALA A 380 -11.62 24.69 -12.32
C ALA A 380 -11.66 26.09 -12.93
N ARG A 381 -11.06 26.28 -14.12
CA ARG A 381 -11.17 27.54 -14.86
C ARG A 381 -12.63 27.88 -15.17
N LYS A 382 -13.38 26.92 -15.71
CA LYS A 382 -14.80 27.13 -16.04
C LYS A 382 -15.63 27.51 -14.81
N PHE A 383 -15.46 26.78 -13.71
CA PHE A 383 -16.29 26.94 -12.52
C PHE A 383 -15.96 28.22 -11.76
N TYR A 384 -14.68 28.52 -11.56
CA TYR A 384 -14.27 29.58 -10.64
C TYR A 384 -13.95 30.89 -11.35
N ASP A 385 -13.42 30.86 -12.59
CA ASP A 385 -13.08 32.09 -13.32
C ASP A 385 -14.24 32.60 -14.17
N GLU A 386 -14.92 31.71 -14.88
CA GLU A 386 -15.99 32.08 -15.81
C GLU A 386 -17.36 32.12 -15.13
N LEU A 387 -17.72 31.05 -14.41
CA LEU A 387 -19.03 30.93 -13.73
C LEU A 387 -19.05 31.51 -12.31
N GLN A 388 -17.88 31.86 -11.76
CA GLN A 388 -17.72 32.41 -10.41
C GLN A 388 -18.44 31.62 -9.30
N LEU A 389 -18.42 30.28 -9.41
CA LEU A 389 -18.94 29.39 -8.37
C LEU A 389 -18.12 29.54 -7.07
N PRO A 390 -18.74 29.30 -5.89
CA PRO A 390 -18.04 29.47 -4.62
C PRO A 390 -16.91 28.46 -4.42
N GLU A 391 -15.76 28.91 -3.92
CA GLU A 391 -14.63 28.04 -3.57
C GLU A 391 -14.86 27.37 -2.21
N VAL A 392 -15.41 26.15 -2.21
CA VAL A 392 -15.70 25.40 -0.97
C VAL A 392 -14.44 24.74 -0.39
N ASN A 393 -13.50 24.34 -1.25
CA ASN A 393 -12.28 23.64 -0.83
C ASN A 393 -11.11 24.06 -1.74
N GLY A 394 -10.91 25.39 -1.82
CA GLY A 394 -10.14 26.02 -2.88
C GLY A 394 -10.73 25.71 -4.25
N ARG A 395 -9.87 25.67 -5.28
CA ARG A 395 -10.26 25.46 -6.68
C ARG A 395 -10.30 23.98 -7.08
N SER A 396 -10.69 23.10 -6.15
CA SER A 396 -10.81 21.65 -6.41
C SER A 396 -12.03 21.36 -7.28
N THR A 397 -11.98 20.29 -8.06
CA THR A 397 -13.16 19.72 -8.74
C THR A 397 -13.35 18.25 -8.36
N ASP A 398 -12.87 17.82 -7.19
CA ASP A 398 -13.07 16.46 -6.72
C ASP A 398 -14.54 16.15 -6.38
N MET A 399 -14.85 14.86 -6.18
CA MET A 399 -16.19 14.38 -5.86
C MET A 399 -16.81 15.08 -4.65
N LYS A 400 -16.02 15.40 -3.61
CA LYS A 400 -16.51 16.03 -2.38
C LYS A 400 -16.89 17.50 -2.64
N THR A 401 -16.07 18.21 -3.40
CA THR A 401 -16.25 19.61 -3.78
C THR A 401 -17.44 19.74 -4.72
N LEU A 402 -17.53 18.90 -5.74
CA LEU A 402 -18.68 18.85 -6.66
C LEU A 402 -19.98 18.56 -5.91
N LYS A 403 -19.98 17.64 -4.93
CA LYS A 403 -21.17 17.37 -4.12
C LYS A 403 -21.65 18.57 -3.31
N ALA A 404 -20.74 19.43 -2.84
CA ALA A 404 -21.07 20.66 -2.13
C ALA A 404 -21.55 21.79 -3.06
N LEU A 405 -21.20 21.70 -4.35
CA LEU A 405 -21.63 22.65 -5.40
C LEU A 405 -22.92 22.23 -6.11
N ARG A 406 -23.55 21.11 -5.70
CA ARG A 406 -24.75 20.56 -6.39
C ARG A 406 -25.88 21.57 -6.53
N ASP A 407 -26.15 22.35 -5.49
CA ASP A 407 -27.23 23.35 -5.50
C ASP A 407 -26.84 24.67 -6.21
N LYS A 408 -25.60 24.78 -6.70
CA LYS A 408 -25.10 26.01 -7.33
C LYS A 408 -25.24 26.01 -8.85
N HIS A 409 -25.29 24.84 -9.48
CA HIS A 409 -25.49 24.75 -10.93
C HIS A 409 -26.04 23.37 -11.35
N PRO A 410 -27.10 23.29 -12.18
CA PRO A 410 -27.75 22.02 -12.55
C PRO A 410 -26.81 21.03 -13.25
N GLY A 411 -25.88 21.52 -14.08
CA GLY A 411 -24.87 20.70 -14.75
C GLY A 411 -23.90 19.96 -13.79
N ILE A 412 -23.84 20.30 -12.50
CA ILE A 412 -22.95 19.62 -11.54
C ILE A 412 -23.41 18.18 -11.29
N GLU A 413 -24.72 17.94 -11.19
CA GLU A 413 -25.25 16.58 -11.02
C GLU A 413 -24.97 15.72 -12.27
N VAL A 414 -25.14 16.31 -13.45
CA VAL A 414 -24.79 15.68 -14.73
C VAL A 414 -23.29 15.34 -14.77
N LEU A 415 -22.42 16.24 -14.28
CA LEU A 415 -20.97 16.03 -14.25
C LEU A 415 -20.57 14.93 -13.27
N LEU A 416 -21.21 14.87 -12.10
CA LEU A 416 -21.02 13.82 -11.12
C LEU A 416 -21.34 12.45 -11.73
N ARG A 417 -22.47 12.35 -12.41
CA ARG A 417 -22.89 11.11 -13.10
C ARG A 417 -21.96 10.76 -14.26
N TYR A 418 -21.59 11.73 -15.09
CA TYR A 418 -20.64 11.53 -16.19
C TYR A 418 -19.32 10.93 -15.68
N ARG A 419 -18.71 11.53 -14.65
CA ARG A 419 -17.45 11.04 -14.08
C ARG A 419 -17.58 9.66 -13.42
N GLU A 420 -18.71 9.38 -12.77
CA GLU A 420 -18.99 8.05 -12.22
C GLU A 420 -18.97 7.00 -13.33
N LEU A 421 -19.71 7.23 -14.42
CA LEU A 421 -19.81 6.28 -15.53
C LEU A 421 -18.53 6.20 -16.36
N SER A 422 -17.86 7.32 -16.64
CA SER A 422 -16.57 7.31 -17.34
C SER A 422 -15.52 6.52 -16.57
N LYS A 423 -15.49 6.65 -15.23
CA LYS A 423 -14.62 5.82 -14.39
C LYS A 423 -15.05 4.35 -14.41
N LEU A 424 -16.35 4.06 -14.30
CA LEU A 424 -16.89 2.69 -14.36
C LEU A 424 -16.47 1.99 -15.65
N LEU A 425 -16.65 2.66 -16.80
CA LEU A 425 -16.30 2.16 -18.11
C LEU A 425 -14.79 1.91 -18.23
N SER A 426 -13.99 2.96 -18.09
CA SER A 426 -12.54 2.90 -18.36
C SER A 426 -11.75 2.08 -17.34
N THR A 427 -12.06 2.21 -16.05
CA THR A 427 -11.27 1.59 -14.97
C THR A 427 -11.67 0.15 -14.72
N TYR A 428 -12.90 -0.24 -15.06
CA TYR A 428 -13.43 -1.56 -14.70
C TYR A 428 -13.97 -2.33 -15.90
N VAL A 429 -14.99 -1.82 -16.60
CA VAL A 429 -15.67 -2.58 -17.67
C VAL A 429 -14.75 -2.89 -18.85
N GLU A 430 -13.91 -1.95 -19.26
CA GLU A 430 -12.92 -2.16 -20.32
C GLU A 430 -11.62 -2.77 -19.80
N ALA A 431 -11.15 -2.37 -18.61
CA ALA A 431 -9.83 -2.75 -18.12
C ALA A 431 -9.76 -4.13 -17.44
N LEU A 432 -10.84 -4.63 -16.84
CA LEU A 432 -10.81 -5.95 -16.17
C LEU A 432 -10.65 -7.12 -17.15
N PRO A 433 -11.35 -7.17 -18.30
CA PRO A 433 -11.15 -8.23 -19.29
C PRO A 433 -9.71 -8.32 -19.82
N GLU A 434 -9.01 -7.20 -19.92
CA GLU A 434 -7.60 -7.10 -20.36
C GLU A 434 -6.61 -7.62 -19.31
N GLN A 435 -7.03 -7.73 -18.04
CA GLN A 435 -6.20 -8.27 -16.95
C GLN A 435 -6.32 -9.79 -16.79
N MET A 436 -7.15 -10.44 -17.61
CA MET A 436 -7.30 -11.89 -17.56
C MET A 436 -5.99 -12.59 -17.92
N LYS A 437 -5.67 -13.63 -17.15
CA LYS A 437 -4.52 -14.50 -17.41
C LYS A 437 -4.92 -15.60 -18.40
N SER A 438 -3.96 -16.45 -18.76
CA SER A 438 -4.12 -17.48 -19.81
C SER A 438 -5.20 -18.53 -19.50
N ASP A 439 -5.59 -18.68 -18.24
CA ASP A 439 -6.65 -19.57 -17.77
C ASP A 439 -8.06 -18.96 -17.87
N GLY A 440 -8.16 -17.74 -18.40
CA GLY A 440 -9.42 -17.03 -18.56
C GLY A 440 -9.95 -16.41 -17.27
N ARG A 441 -9.11 -16.21 -16.25
CA ARG A 441 -9.51 -15.62 -14.98
C ARG A 441 -8.71 -14.37 -14.65
N ILE A 442 -9.28 -13.53 -13.78
CA ILE A 442 -8.53 -12.46 -13.11
C ILE A 442 -8.07 -12.94 -11.74
N HIS A 443 -6.85 -12.58 -11.37
CA HIS A 443 -6.24 -13.02 -10.12
C HIS A 443 -5.72 -11.82 -9.33
N GLY A 444 -6.60 -11.26 -8.50
CA GLY A 444 -6.22 -10.15 -7.62
C GLY A 444 -5.37 -10.64 -6.45
N SER A 445 -4.28 -9.94 -6.16
CA SER A 445 -3.41 -10.20 -5.01
C SER A 445 -4.07 -9.72 -3.72
N PHE A 446 -4.12 -10.57 -2.69
CA PHE A 446 -4.62 -10.24 -1.36
C PHE A 446 -3.46 -10.02 -0.38
N ASN A 447 -3.48 -8.92 0.36
CA ASN A 447 -2.46 -8.59 1.36
C ASN A 447 -3.08 -8.53 2.75
N GLN A 448 -2.73 -9.51 3.59
CA GLN A 448 -3.28 -9.63 4.95
C GLN A 448 -2.67 -8.66 5.97
N VAL A 449 -1.48 -8.09 5.69
CA VAL A 449 -0.77 -7.17 6.61
C VAL A 449 -0.49 -5.78 6.03
N ALA A 450 -1.13 -5.42 4.91
CA ALA A 450 -0.92 -4.10 4.30
C ALA A 450 -1.61 -2.96 5.08
N THR A 451 -2.73 -3.25 5.73
CA THR A 451 -3.45 -2.26 6.54
C THR A 451 -3.03 -2.38 8.00
N VAL A 452 -2.88 -1.23 8.65
CA VAL A 452 -2.51 -1.14 10.07
C VAL A 452 -3.58 -1.77 10.99
N THR A 453 -4.86 -1.74 10.56
CA THR A 453 -5.97 -2.38 11.29
C THR A 453 -5.99 -3.90 11.10
N GLY A 454 -5.19 -4.48 10.20
CA GLY A 454 -5.17 -5.91 9.92
C GLY A 454 -6.25 -6.38 8.95
N ARG A 455 -7.06 -5.48 8.36
CA ARG A 455 -7.96 -5.82 7.25
C ARG A 455 -7.16 -6.19 6.00
N PHE A 456 -7.74 -7.07 5.18
CA PHE A 456 -7.20 -7.34 3.84
C PHE A 456 -7.20 -6.07 2.99
N SER A 457 -6.15 -5.92 2.17
CA SER A 457 -6.19 -5.09 0.97
C SER A 457 -6.05 -5.96 -0.27
N SER A 458 -6.40 -5.43 -1.43
CA SER A 458 -6.25 -6.13 -2.70
C SER A 458 -5.70 -5.20 -3.78
N ASN A 459 -4.91 -5.76 -4.71
CA ASN A 459 -4.35 -5.06 -5.86
C ASN A 459 -4.28 -5.99 -7.10
N GLU A 460 -4.25 -5.36 -8.28
CA GLU A 460 -4.02 -6.03 -9.59
C GLU A 460 -4.98 -7.19 -9.93
N PRO A 461 -6.32 -6.99 -9.98
CA PRO A 461 -7.06 -5.76 -9.69
C PRO A 461 -7.43 -5.60 -8.21
N ASN A 462 -7.76 -4.38 -7.80
CA ASN A 462 -8.24 -4.12 -6.43
C ASN A 462 -9.69 -4.59 -6.26
N LEU A 463 -9.87 -5.83 -5.83
CA LEU A 463 -11.18 -6.45 -5.63
C LEU A 463 -11.96 -5.85 -4.46
N GLN A 464 -11.27 -5.31 -3.46
CA GLN A 464 -11.89 -4.65 -2.29
C GLN A 464 -12.64 -3.37 -2.67
N ASN A 465 -12.23 -2.71 -3.77
CA ASN A 465 -12.80 -1.44 -4.22
C ASN A 465 -13.62 -1.58 -5.52
N LEU A 466 -14.09 -2.79 -5.84
CA LEU A 466 -14.89 -3.03 -7.04
C LEU A 466 -16.32 -2.50 -6.85
N PRO A 467 -16.77 -1.49 -7.63
CA PRO A 467 -18.13 -0.97 -7.52
C PRO A 467 -19.16 -2.06 -7.81
N THR A 468 -20.33 -2.01 -7.16
CA THR A 468 -21.39 -3.02 -7.34
C THR A 468 -21.75 -3.26 -8.81
N LYS A 469 -21.77 -2.20 -9.63
CA LYS A 469 -22.03 -2.30 -11.07
C LYS A 469 -20.93 -3.08 -11.83
N ALA A 470 -19.68 -2.98 -11.41
CA ALA A 470 -18.56 -3.69 -12.02
C ALA A 470 -18.46 -5.15 -11.54
N ARG A 471 -18.96 -5.48 -10.34
CA ARG A 471 -19.04 -6.87 -9.84
C ARG A 471 -19.80 -7.76 -10.81
N LYS A 472 -20.78 -7.20 -11.52
CA LYS A 472 -21.57 -7.90 -12.54
C LYS A 472 -20.73 -8.52 -13.66
N LEU A 473 -19.50 -8.08 -13.88
CA LEU A 473 -18.63 -8.71 -14.90
C LEU A 473 -18.18 -10.12 -14.48
N ILE A 474 -18.24 -10.43 -13.19
CA ILE A 474 -17.76 -11.67 -12.60
C ILE A 474 -18.91 -12.68 -12.52
N VAL A 475 -18.65 -13.89 -13.01
CA VAL A 475 -19.62 -14.98 -13.09
C VAL A 475 -19.10 -16.26 -12.43
N ALA A 476 -20.01 -17.09 -11.94
CA ALA A 476 -19.68 -18.41 -11.47
C ALA A 476 -19.28 -19.31 -12.67
N PRO A 477 -18.30 -20.23 -12.49
CA PRO A 477 -18.00 -21.24 -13.50
C PRO A 477 -19.22 -22.14 -13.81
N PRO A 478 -19.27 -22.80 -14.99
CA PRO A 478 -20.33 -23.74 -15.31
C PRO A 478 -20.52 -24.82 -14.23
N GLY A 479 -21.78 -25.09 -13.86
CA GLY A 479 -22.14 -26.07 -12.82
C GLY A 479 -21.84 -25.61 -11.38
N LYS A 480 -21.36 -24.38 -11.19
CA LYS A 480 -21.02 -23.80 -9.88
C LYS A 480 -21.86 -22.56 -9.60
N LEU A 481 -21.84 -22.13 -8.34
CA LEU A 481 -22.40 -20.86 -7.87
C LEU A 481 -21.31 -20.08 -7.14
N LEU A 482 -21.48 -18.76 -7.12
CA LEU A 482 -20.81 -17.89 -6.18
C LEU A 482 -21.70 -17.77 -4.93
N VAL A 483 -21.09 -17.84 -3.75
CA VAL A 483 -21.77 -17.63 -2.47
C VAL A 483 -21.05 -16.50 -1.74
N GLY A 484 -21.78 -15.44 -1.41
CA GLY A 484 -21.31 -14.31 -0.63
C GLY A 484 -21.87 -14.42 0.77
N SER A 485 -21.01 -14.39 1.79
CA SER A 485 -21.43 -14.42 3.20
C SER A 485 -20.80 -13.25 3.94
N ASP A 486 -21.63 -12.34 4.44
CA ASP A 486 -21.21 -11.07 5.05
C ASP A 486 -21.59 -11.02 6.53
N PHE A 487 -20.67 -10.58 7.40
CA PHE A 487 -21.01 -10.37 8.80
C PHE A 487 -21.92 -9.15 8.99
N SER A 488 -23.13 -9.38 9.51
CA SER A 488 -24.06 -8.30 9.82
C SER A 488 -23.55 -7.45 10.99
N GLN A 489 -23.01 -6.27 10.68
CA GLN A 489 -22.65 -5.22 11.66
C GLN A 489 -21.56 -5.67 12.66
N ILE A 490 -20.51 -6.35 12.18
CA ILE A 490 -19.45 -6.89 13.04
C ILE A 490 -18.81 -5.84 13.96
N GLU A 491 -18.54 -4.63 13.47
CA GLU A 491 -17.88 -3.60 14.27
C GLU A 491 -18.77 -3.07 15.42
N PRO A 492 -20.05 -2.69 15.19
CA PRO A 492 -20.97 -2.41 16.30
C PRO A 492 -21.13 -3.57 17.28
N ARG A 493 -21.10 -4.82 16.82
CA ARG A 493 -21.16 -5.99 17.70
C ARG A 493 -19.92 -6.09 18.58
N VAL A 494 -18.74 -5.87 18.01
CA VAL A 494 -17.47 -5.79 18.75
C VAL A 494 -17.54 -4.66 19.78
N LEU A 495 -18.04 -3.47 19.42
CA LEU A 495 -18.22 -2.37 20.36
C LEU A 495 -19.13 -2.77 21.54
N ALA A 496 -20.26 -3.41 21.26
CA ALA A 496 -21.21 -3.87 22.28
C ALA A 496 -20.56 -4.86 23.26
N HIS A 497 -19.72 -5.77 22.75
CA HIS A 497 -18.97 -6.71 23.57
C HIS A 497 -17.89 -6.01 24.42
N ILE A 498 -16.97 -5.26 23.79
CA ILE A 498 -15.82 -4.68 24.51
C ILE A 498 -16.21 -3.58 25.49
N SER A 499 -17.30 -2.84 25.23
CA SER A 499 -17.83 -1.86 26.17
C SER A 499 -18.66 -2.50 27.28
N GLY A 500 -19.19 -3.70 27.05
CA GLY A 500 -20.13 -4.37 27.96
C GLY A 500 -21.39 -3.54 28.23
N ASP A 501 -21.79 -2.64 27.33
CA ASP A 501 -22.94 -1.76 27.53
C ASP A 501 -24.26 -2.53 27.34
N PRO A 502 -25.07 -2.72 28.41
CA PRO A 502 -26.26 -3.55 28.33
C PRO A 502 -27.31 -2.98 27.38
N HIS A 503 -27.39 -1.64 27.25
CA HIS A 503 -28.34 -1.00 26.34
C HIS A 503 -27.91 -1.14 24.87
N LEU A 504 -26.61 -1.27 24.60
CA LEU A 504 -26.09 -1.55 23.27
C LEU A 504 -26.17 -3.06 22.91
N GLN A 505 -26.09 -3.93 23.91
CA GLN A 505 -26.18 -5.40 23.72
C GLN A 505 -27.61 -5.89 23.53
N GLU A 506 -28.58 -5.30 24.23
CA GLU A 506 -29.97 -5.73 24.25
C GLU A 506 -30.62 -5.91 22.86
N PRO A 507 -30.47 -5.00 21.87
CA PRO A 507 -31.11 -5.18 20.56
C PRO A 507 -30.68 -6.49 19.89
N TYR A 508 -29.43 -6.90 20.07
CA TYR A 508 -28.93 -8.16 19.53
C TYR A 508 -29.50 -9.37 20.26
N LEU A 509 -29.62 -9.31 21.59
CA LEU A 509 -30.16 -10.38 22.42
C LEU A 509 -31.67 -10.59 22.19
N ARG A 510 -32.38 -9.52 21.81
CA ARG A 510 -33.83 -9.54 21.52
C ARG A 510 -34.18 -9.67 20.03
N GLY A 511 -33.18 -9.75 19.14
CA GLY A 511 -33.41 -9.83 17.70
C GLY A 511 -34.03 -8.56 17.08
N GLN A 512 -33.81 -7.40 17.69
CA GLN A 512 -34.31 -6.10 17.23
C GLN A 512 -33.34 -5.43 16.25
N ASP A 513 -33.82 -4.49 15.43
CA ASP A 513 -32.93 -3.65 14.62
C ASP A 513 -32.12 -2.71 15.53
N LEU A 514 -30.79 -2.83 15.43
CA LEU A 514 -29.85 -2.02 16.21
C LEU A 514 -30.12 -0.53 16.04
N TYR A 515 -30.12 -0.05 14.79
CA TYR A 515 -30.11 1.38 14.51
C TYR A 515 -31.45 2.02 14.86
N SER A 516 -32.57 1.33 14.63
CA SER A 516 -33.90 1.77 15.04
C SER A 516 -34.00 1.89 16.56
N THR A 517 -33.51 0.88 17.28
CA THR A 517 -33.57 0.86 18.75
C THR A 517 -32.70 1.96 19.36
N LEU A 518 -31.48 2.13 18.84
CA LEU A 518 -30.58 3.20 19.25
C LEU A 518 -31.17 4.57 18.94
N ALA A 519 -31.75 4.75 17.76
CA ALA A 519 -32.36 6.00 17.33
C ALA A 519 -33.48 6.42 18.27
N SER A 520 -34.40 5.50 18.60
CA SER A 520 -35.51 5.77 19.50
C SER A 520 -35.03 6.26 20.87
N ARG A 521 -33.97 5.66 21.41
CA ARG A 521 -33.41 6.03 22.74
C ARG A 521 -32.71 7.38 22.72
N VAL A 522 -31.82 7.61 21.76
CA VAL A 522 -30.99 8.82 21.72
C VAL A 522 -31.79 10.04 21.29
N PHE A 523 -32.63 9.89 20.26
CA PHE A 523 -33.47 10.99 19.79
C PHE A 523 -34.77 11.14 20.59
N LYS A 524 -35.08 10.19 21.49
CA LYS A 524 -36.29 10.16 22.33
C LYS A 524 -37.57 10.22 21.48
N VAL A 525 -37.59 9.49 20.37
CA VAL A 525 -38.73 9.37 19.45
C VAL A 525 -39.30 7.95 19.46
N PRO A 526 -40.60 7.75 19.17
CA PRO A 526 -41.21 6.43 19.09
C PRO A 526 -40.50 5.48 18.12
N MET A 527 -40.55 4.18 18.41
CA MET A 527 -39.90 3.14 17.58
C MET A 527 -40.47 3.08 16.15
N GLU A 528 -41.76 3.40 16.00
CA GLU A 528 -42.45 3.50 14.70
C GLU A 528 -41.80 4.54 13.76
N ASP A 529 -41.29 5.66 14.30
CA ASP A 529 -40.59 6.69 13.53
C ASP A 529 -39.13 6.32 13.20
N CYS A 530 -38.65 5.21 13.78
CA CYS A 530 -37.28 4.74 13.66
C CYS A 530 -37.14 3.53 12.74
N GLY A 531 -38.20 3.10 12.05
CA GLY A 531 -38.20 1.94 11.16
C GLY A 531 -37.15 1.99 10.04
N ASP A 532 -37.06 0.92 9.25
CA ASP A 532 -36.11 0.85 8.15
C ASP A 532 -36.33 1.97 7.12
N GLY A 533 -35.24 2.53 6.60
CA GLY A 533 -35.28 3.68 5.69
C GLY A 533 -35.59 5.05 6.33
N SER A 534 -36.01 5.11 7.60
CA SER A 534 -36.36 6.35 8.30
C SER A 534 -35.18 7.33 8.44
N LYS A 535 -35.50 8.62 8.60
CA LYS A 535 -34.51 9.68 8.85
C LYS A 535 -33.69 9.39 10.10
N TYR A 536 -34.34 9.05 11.21
CA TYR A 536 -33.68 8.82 12.50
C TYR A 536 -32.77 7.59 12.48
N ARG A 537 -33.19 6.49 11.83
CA ARG A 537 -32.35 5.29 11.67
C ARG A 537 -31.07 5.61 10.88
N LYS A 538 -31.21 6.34 9.76
CA LYS A 538 -30.07 6.77 8.93
C LYS A 538 -29.11 7.67 9.73
N MET A 539 -29.64 8.67 10.44
CA MET A 539 -28.85 9.55 11.29
C MET A 539 -28.13 8.78 12.39
N MET A 540 -28.81 7.83 13.06
CA MET A 540 -28.20 7.01 14.11
C MET A 540 -27.06 6.13 13.57
N LYS A 541 -27.25 5.51 12.40
CA LYS A 541 -26.20 4.73 11.75
C LYS A 541 -24.94 5.56 11.48
N VAL A 542 -25.10 6.75 10.92
CA VAL A 542 -23.99 7.68 10.66
C VAL A 542 -23.36 8.14 11.98
N GLY A 543 -24.18 8.52 12.96
CA GLY A 543 -23.74 8.98 14.27
C GLY A 543 -22.96 7.94 15.06
N LEU A 544 -23.42 6.69 15.09
CA LEU A 544 -22.73 5.58 15.75
C LEU A 544 -21.33 5.34 15.15
N LEU A 545 -21.23 5.29 13.82
CA LEU A 545 -19.94 5.14 13.14
C LEU A 545 -19.01 6.32 13.44
N ALA A 546 -19.55 7.53 13.51
CA ALA A 546 -18.79 8.71 13.86
C ALA A 546 -18.26 8.69 15.30
N VAL A 547 -19.07 8.19 16.26
CA VAL A 547 -18.63 7.97 17.65
C VAL A 547 -17.52 6.93 17.71
N MET A 548 -17.70 5.80 17.01
CA MET A 548 -16.73 4.70 16.96
C MET A 548 -15.38 5.14 16.39
N TYR A 549 -15.40 6.00 15.36
CA TYR A 549 -14.21 6.45 14.67
C TYR A 549 -13.74 7.84 15.09
N GLY A 550 -14.24 8.39 16.20
CA GLY A 550 -13.80 9.69 16.71
C GLY A 550 -13.83 10.81 15.66
N THR A 551 -14.87 10.85 14.84
CA THR A 551 -15.04 11.84 13.77
C THR A 551 -15.13 13.25 14.35
N SER A 552 -14.54 14.24 13.68
CA SER A 552 -14.60 15.63 14.15
C SER A 552 -16.04 16.18 14.13
N MET A 553 -16.34 17.10 15.04
CA MET A 553 -17.67 17.72 15.16
C MET A 553 -18.16 18.33 13.84
N HIS A 554 -17.30 19.07 13.15
CA HIS A 554 -17.60 19.63 11.83
C HIS A 554 -17.94 18.56 10.78
N THR A 555 -17.26 17.41 10.79
CA THR A 555 -17.55 16.34 9.83
C THR A 555 -18.86 15.64 10.18
N LEU A 556 -19.11 15.43 11.49
CA LEU A 556 -20.33 14.83 11.99
C LEU A 556 -21.57 15.68 11.66
N SER A 557 -21.51 16.99 11.94
CA SER A 557 -22.61 17.93 11.66
C SER A 557 -22.95 17.95 10.17
N SER A 558 -21.94 18.00 9.30
CA SER A 558 -22.09 17.92 7.85
C SER A 558 -22.70 16.60 7.37
N GLN A 559 -22.26 15.45 7.91
CA GLN A 559 -22.80 14.14 7.53
C GLN A 559 -24.23 13.91 7.99
N LEU A 560 -24.61 14.48 9.14
CA LEU A 560 -25.96 14.42 9.68
C LEU A 560 -26.90 15.49 9.11
N GLY A 561 -26.36 16.53 8.47
CA GLY A 561 -27.14 17.67 7.99
C GLY A 561 -27.73 18.51 9.12
N ILE A 562 -27.00 18.68 10.22
CA ILE A 562 -27.41 19.44 11.41
C ILE A 562 -26.33 20.47 11.81
N THR A 563 -26.62 21.36 12.77
CA THR A 563 -25.63 22.33 13.28
C THR A 563 -24.57 21.65 14.15
N GLU A 564 -23.43 22.32 14.39
CA GLU A 564 -22.39 21.77 15.28
C GLU A 564 -22.88 21.62 16.72
N GLU A 565 -23.73 22.53 17.20
CA GLU A 565 -24.35 22.47 18.52
C GLU A 565 -25.29 21.26 18.63
N ALA A 566 -26.10 21.01 17.60
CA ALA A 566 -26.98 19.86 17.53
C ALA A 566 -26.19 18.54 17.46
N ALA A 567 -25.08 18.51 16.73
CA ALA A 567 -24.17 17.37 16.71
C ALA A 567 -23.51 17.13 18.08
N GLN A 568 -23.13 18.20 18.79
CA GLN A 568 -22.58 18.09 20.14
C GLN A 568 -23.62 17.55 21.13
N GLN A 569 -24.86 18.01 20.99
CA GLN A 569 -25.98 17.50 21.78
C GLN A 569 -26.23 16.01 21.50
N PHE A 570 -26.21 15.60 20.22
CA PHE A 570 -26.31 14.19 19.84
C PHE A 570 -25.23 13.31 20.53
N ILE A 571 -23.97 13.76 20.53
CA ILE A 571 -22.87 13.03 21.20
C ILE A 571 -23.11 12.95 22.71
N ARG A 572 -23.57 14.03 23.34
CA ARG A 572 -23.92 14.04 24.77
C ARG A 572 -25.05 13.06 25.08
N ASP A 573 -26.15 13.11 24.34
CA ASP A 573 -27.30 12.22 24.52
C ASP A 573 -26.90 10.76 24.27
N PHE A 574 -26.04 10.50 23.28
CA PHE A 574 -25.49 9.18 23.02
C PHE A 574 -24.69 8.66 24.23
N PHE A 575 -23.73 9.43 24.76
CA PHE A 575 -22.93 8.98 25.91
C PHE A 575 -23.69 8.93 27.23
N GLN A 576 -24.77 9.71 27.38
CA GLN A 576 -25.71 9.57 28.49
C GLN A 576 -26.51 8.27 28.39
N THR A 577 -26.91 7.88 27.17
CA THR A 577 -27.66 6.64 26.92
C THR A 577 -26.76 5.40 27.03
N TYR A 578 -25.50 5.50 26.58
CA TYR A 578 -24.51 4.41 26.52
C TYR A 578 -23.26 4.77 27.35
N PRO A 579 -23.37 4.86 28.69
CA PRO A 579 -22.28 5.33 29.54
C PRO A 579 -21.07 4.40 29.55
N ARG A 580 -21.25 3.08 29.33
CA ARG A 580 -20.11 2.15 29.29
C ARG A 580 -19.31 2.28 27.99
N VAL A 581 -19.96 2.67 26.89
CA VAL A 581 -19.24 3.04 25.65
C VAL A 581 -18.33 4.25 25.89
N HIS A 582 -18.84 5.29 26.56
CA HIS A 582 -18.03 6.45 26.92
C HIS A 582 -16.85 6.08 27.82
N SER A 583 -17.10 5.23 28.83
CA SER A 583 -16.06 4.72 29.73
C SER A 583 -14.97 3.98 28.97
N PHE A 584 -15.34 3.10 28.03
CA PHE A 584 -14.41 2.36 27.17
C PHE A 584 -13.53 3.30 26.32
N ILE A 585 -14.12 4.32 25.69
CA ILE A 585 -13.36 5.30 24.89
C ILE A 585 -12.36 6.05 25.77
N LYS A 586 -12.80 6.54 26.94
CA LYS A 586 -11.93 7.25 27.90
C LYS A 586 -10.80 6.36 28.41
N SER A 587 -11.09 5.13 28.81
CA SER A 587 -10.06 4.20 29.30
C SER A 587 -9.06 3.85 28.20
N THR A 588 -9.51 3.74 26.95
CA THR A 588 -8.62 3.50 25.80
C THR A 588 -7.69 4.69 25.57
N HIS A 589 -8.19 5.93 25.68
CA HIS A 589 -7.36 7.13 25.57
C HIS A 589 -6.31 7.23 26.68
N GLU A 590 -6.66 6.90 27.94
CA GLU A 590 -5.67 6.88 29.01
C GLU A 590 -4.67 5.72 28.85
N PHE A 591 -5.15 4.54 28.45
CA PHE A 591 -4.27 3.40 28.19
C PHE A 591 -3.23 3.70 27.11
N VAL A 592 -3.63 4.30 25.97
CA VAL A 592 -2.68 4.63 24.90
C VAL A 592 -1.73 5.76 25.29
N LYS A 593 -2.18 6.72 26.09
CA LYS A 593 -1.33 7.77 26.66
C LYS A 593 -0.26 7.18 27.56
N GLU A 594 -0.59 6.17 28.36
CA GLU A 594 0.36 5.51 29.25
C GLU A 594 1.25 4.53 28.50
N ASN A 595 0.71 3.68 27.64
CA ASN A 595 1.42 2.53 27.08
C ASN A 595 1.97 2.76 25.67
N GLU A 596 1.53 3.81 24.98
CA GLU A 596 1.86 4.10 23.57
C GLU A 596 1.46 2.98 22.60
N TYR A 597 0.52 2.12 22.98
CA TYR A 597 -0.12 1.18 22.08
C TYR A 597 -1.54 0.86 22.55
N VAL A 598 -2.32 0.21 21.68
CA VAL A 598 -3.53 -0.53 22.00
C VAL A 598 -3.47 -1.90 21.36
N GLU A 599 -4.33 -2.82 21.77
CA GLU A 599 -4.42 -4.15 21.18
C GLU A 599 -5.85 -4.62 20.96
N THR A 600 -6.03 -5.50 19.96
CA THR A 600 -7.30 -6.18 19.70
C THR A 600 -7.56 -7.28 20.74
N LEU A 601 -8.76 -7.86 20.71
CA LEU A 601 -9.10 -9.04 21.54
C LEU A 601 -8.09 -10.18 21.37
N TYR A 602 -7.50 -10.31 20.18
CA TYR A 602 -6.56 -11.37 19.84
C TYR A 602 -5.09 -10.94 19.88
N GLY A 603 -4.80 -9.71 20.31
CA GLY A 603 -3.44 -9.26 20.61
C GLY A 603 -2.72 -8.56 19.46
N ARG A 604 -3.40 -8.25 18.35
CA ARG A 604 -2.84 -7.39 17.31
C ARG A 604 -2.61 -6.01 17.90
N LYS A 605 -1.40 -5.49 17.78
CA LYS A 605 -1.04 -4.18 18.35
C LYS A 605 -1.11 -3.06 17.32
N ARG A 606 -1.57 -1.90 17.78
CA ARG A 606 -1.36 -0.59 17.14
C ARG A 606 -0.53 0.27 18.08
N ARG A 607 0.65 0.68 17.64
CA ARG A 607 1.67 1.42 18.39
C ARG A 607 1.72 2.89 17.95
N PHE A 608 1.94 3.79 18.91
CA PHE A 608 2.00 5.24 18.77
C PHE A 608 3.26 5.82 19.43
N PRO A 609 4.46 5.55 18.89
CA PRO A 609 5.72 6.00 19.50
C PRO A 609 5.73 7.52 19.76
N GLY A 610 6.06 7.92 20.98
CA GLY A 610 6.12 9.32 21.40
C GLY A 610 4.77 9.98 21.71
N HIS A 611 3.66 9.24 21.67
CA HIS A 611 2.34 9.77 22.03
C HIS A 611 2.26 10.20 23.49
N ARG A 612 2.90 9.48 24.43
CA ARG A 612 2.86 9.78 25.87
C ARG A 612 3.31 11.20 26.15
N GLN A 613 4.42 11.62 25.54
CA GLN A 613 4.98 12.95 25.74
C GLN A 613 4.06 14.03 25.15
N LYS A 614 3.55 13.82 23.94
CA LYS A 614 2.63 14.76 23.28
C LYS A 614 1.31 14.90 24.04
N ALA A 615 0.77 13.80 24.55
CA ALA A 615 -0.45 13.80 25.36
C ALA A 615 -0.29 14.57 26.67
N LYS A 616 0.86 14.45 27.35
CA LYS A 616 1.16 15.25 28.56
C LYS A 616 1.17 16.76 28.28
N VAL A 617 1.73 17.18 27.15
CA VAL A 617 1.71 18.60 26.72
C VAL A 617 0.29 19.03 26.43
N TYR A 618 -0.46 18.23 25.66
CA TYR A 618 -1.86 18.49 25.34
C TYR A 618 -2.71 18.71 26.59
N ASP A 619 -2.70 17.76 27.51
CA ASP A 619 -3.55 17.81 28.72
C ASP A 619 -3.19 18.99 29.62
N ARG A 620 -1.89 19.31 29.76
CA ARG A 620 -1.43 20.48 30.51
C ARG A 620 -1.94 21.77 29.90
N THR A 621 -1.76 21.94 28.58
CA THR A 621 -2.17 23.15 27.90
C THR A 621 -3.69 23.31 27.91
N VAL A 622 -4.46 22.22 27.79
CA VAL A 622 -5.92 22.24 27.94
C VAL A 622 -6.31 22.69 29.35
N ALA A 623 -5.71 22.11 30.39
CA ALA A 623 -6.00 22.47 31.77
C ALA A 623 -5.69 23.95 32.08
N GLU A 624 -4.58 24.47 31.57
CA GLU A 624 -4.21 25.89 31.71
C GLU A 624 -5.18 26.82 31.00
N ILE A 625 -5.62 26.48 29.78
CA ILE A 625 -6.63 27.26 29.05
C ILE A 625 -7.97 27.23 29.78
N CYS A 626 -8.43 26.06 30.22
CA CYS A 626 -9.70 25.91 30.94
C CYS A 626 -9.68 26.72 32.24
N LYS A 627 -8.57 26.68 32.99
CA LYS A 627 -8.36 27.49 34.19
C LYS A 627 -8.41 28.99 33.92
N LEU A 628 -7.81 29.46 32.81
CA LEU A 628 -7.85 30.88 32.42
C LEU A 628 -9.26 31.36 32.06
N LEU A 629 -10.07 30.47 31.49
CA LEU A 629 -11.43 30.77 31.04
C LEU A 629 -12.49 30.54 32.13
N GLY A 630 -12.16 29.82 33.20
CA GLY A 630 -13.12 29.44 34.25
C GLY A 630 -14.17 28.44 33.76
N VAL A 631 -13.79 27.54 32.84
CA VAL A 631 -14.66 26.52 32.25
C VAL A 631 -14.09 25.12 32.50
N ASP A 632 -14.96 24.10 32.49
CA ASP A 632 -14.56 22.71 32.72
C ASP A 632 -14.05 22.01 31.44
N GLU A 633 -14.47 22.49 30.27
CA GLU A 633 -14.09 21.93 28.97
C GLU A 633 -13.63 23.03 28.01
N LEU A 634 -12.67 22.69 27.14
CA LEU A 634 -12.12 23.62 26.16
C LEU A 634 -13.20 24.05 25.15
N PRO A 635 -13.57 25.36 25.08
CA PRO A 635 -14.59 25.82 24.14
C PRO A 635 -14.15 25.64 22.69
N VAL A 636 -15.07 25.37 21.77
CA VAL A 636 -14.74 25.14 20.34
C VAL A 636 -14.07 26.38 19.69
N ASP A 637 -14.49 27.57 20.12
CA ASP A 637 -14.08 28.88 19.61
C ASP A 637 -12.91 29.51 20.39
N PHE A 638 -12.27 28.77 21.31
CA PHE A 638 -11.20 29.31 22.17
C PHE A 638 -10.05 29.96 21.39
N TRP A 639 -9.82 29.55 20.13
CA TRP A 639 -8.83 30.16 19.25
C TRP A 639 -9.02 31.67 19.07
N GLN A 640 -10.27 32.16 19.09
CA GLN A 640 -10.62 33.56 18.92
C GLN A 640 -10.55 34.36 20.22
N ASN A 641 -10.52 33.67 21.36
CA ASN A 641 -10.51 34.31 22.67
C ASN A 641 -9.18 35.04 22.92
N LYS A 642 -9.24 36.36 23.06
CA LYS A 642 -8.07 37.23 23.25
C LYS A 642 -7.40 37.07 24.62
N ALA A 643 -8.10 36.51 25.61
CA ALA A 643 -7.56 36.30 26.96
C ALA A 643 -6.53 35.17 27.03
N ILE A 644 -6.47 34.31 26.02
CA ILE A 644 -5.55 33.16 26.00
C ILE A 644 -4.21 33.57 25.35
N PRO A 645 -3.08 33.42 26.06
CA PRO A 645 -1.75 33.69 25.52
C PRO A 645 -1.47 32.98 24.19
N ARG A 646 -0.83 33.69 23.25
CA ARG A 646 -0.45 33.13 21.95
C ARG A 646 0.47 31.92 22.07
N GLU A 647 1.33 31.90 23.08
CA GLU A 647 2.22 30.78 23.37
C GLU A 647 1.45 29.50 23.71
N LEU A 648 0.44 29.56 24.58
CA LEU A 648 -0.42 28.41 24.90
C LEU A 648 -1.18 27.92 23.67
N LYS A 649 -1.67 28.83 22.82
CA LYS A 649 -2.31 28.46 21.56
C LYS A 649 -1.35 27.72 20.62
N ASN A 650 -0.09 28.17 20.53
CA ASN A 650 0.94 27.52 19.72
C ASN A 650 1.27 26.13 20.29
N GLN A 651 1.54 26.02 21.60
CA GLN A 651 1.83 24.74 22.25
C GLN A 651 0.71 23.71 22.02
N PHE A 652 -0.55 24.12 22.18
CA PHE A 652 -1.70 23.27 21.88
C PHE A 652 -1.72 22.87 20.40
N ARG A 653 -1.56 23.84 19.48
CA ARG A 653 -1.58 23.58 18.03
C ARG A 653 -0.53 22.54 17.61
N ASP A 654 0.65 22.61 18.19
CA ASP A 654 1.79 21.77 17.81
C ASP A 654 1.59 20.29 18.17
N VAL A 655 0.78 19.99 19.20
CA VAL A 655 0.50 18.60 19.62
C VAL A 655 -0.93 18.13 19.31
N LYS A 656 -1.88 19.05 19.12
CA LYS A 656 -3.32 18.74 18.94
C LYS A 656 -3.55 17.67 17.90
N ARG A 657 -3.04 17.87 16.69
CA ARG A 657 -3.27 16.97 15.55
C ARG A 657 -2.80 15.55 15.85
N ASP A 658 -1.63 15.40 16.45
CA ASP A 658 -1.03 14.10 16.72
C ASP A 658 -1.77 13.37 17.85
N VAL A 659 -2.15 14.09 18.91
CA VAL A 659 -2.90 13.52 20.05
C VAL A 659 -4.32 13.12 19.63
N GLU A 660 -5.04 13.98 18.91
CA GLU A 660 -6.39 13.66 18.41
C GLU A 660 -6.35 12.51 17.39
N SER A 661 -5.32 12.45 16.55
CA SER A 661 -5.12 11.35 15.61
C SER A 661 -4.86 10.02 16.34
N ALA A 662 -4.01 10.02 17.37
CA ALA A 662 -3.74 8.83 18.17
C ALA A 662 -4.98 8.36 18.96
N ARG A 663 -5.72 9.28 19.60
CA ARG A 663 -6.99 8.99 20.29
C ARG A 663 -7.98 8.30 19.33
N ARG A 664 -8.22 8.91 18.17
CA ARG A 664 -9.09 8.34 17.13
C ARG A 664 -8.64 6.96 16.65
N GLN A 665 -7.36 6.83 16.28
CA GLN A 665 -6.81 5.57 15.78
C GLN A 665 -6.80 4.48 16.85
N SER A 666 -6.64 4.83 18.13
CA SER A 666 -6.60 3.87 19.22
C SER A 666 -7.94 3.14 19.39
N VAL A 667 -9.05 3.89 19.44
CA VAL A 667 -10.40 3.30 19.53
C VAL A 667 -10.74 2.50 18.27
N ASN A 668 -10.49 3.09 17.10
CA ASN A 668 -10.73 2.40 15.82
C ASN A 668 -9.93 1.09 15.74
N ALA A 669 -8.64 1.09 16.09
CA ALA A 669 -7.80 -0.11 16.00
C ALA A 669 -8.31 -1.26 16.87
N VAL A 670 -8.83 -0.97 18.07
CA VAL A 670 -9.42 -2.00 18.95
C VAL A 670 -10.66 -2.59 18.31
N ILE A 671 -11.57 -1.77 17.78
CA ILE A 671 -12.85 -2.23 17.23
C ILE A 671 -12.67 -2.86 15.85
N GLN A 672 -12.17 -2.10 14.89
CA GLN A 672 -12.00 -2.50 13.50
C GLN A 672 -10.95 -3.60 13.37
N GLY A 673 -9.89 -3.55 14.17
CA GLY A 673 -8.87 -4.61 14.17
C GLY A 673 -9.39 -5.92 14.75
N THR A 674 -10.21 -5.86 15.80
CA THR A 674 -10.88 -7.07 16.30
C THR A 674 -11.83 -7.65 15.25
N ALA A 675 -12.62 -6.82 14.57
CA ALA A 675 -13.47 -7.28 13.48
C ALA A 675 -12.67 -7.94 12.34
N ALA A 676 -11.52 -7.36 11.97
CA ALA A 676 -10.62 -7.93 10.99
C ALA A 676 -10.05 -9.30 11.42
N ASP A 677 -9.66 -9.44 12.69
CA ASP A 677 -9.19 -10.71 13.25
C ASP A 677 -10.30 -11.77 13.23
N ILE A 678 -11.55 -11.40 13.56
CA ILE A 678 -12.71 -12.30 13.48
C ILE A 678 -12.94 -12.76 12.04
N MET A 679 -12.93 -11.83 11.08
CA MET A 679 -13.10 -12.15 9.65
C MET A 679 -12.02 -13.11 9.16
N LYS A 680 -10.78 -12.87 9.54
CA LYS A 680 -9.63 -13.74 9.24
C LYS A 680 -9.79 -15.15 9.82
N ARG A 681 -10.29 -15.28 11.05
CA ARG A 681 -10.57 -16.57 11.68
C ARG A 681 -11.70 -17.31 10.94
N ALA A 682 -12.75 -16.57 10.57
CA ALA A 682 -13.85 -17.10 9.77
C ALA A 682 -13.36 -17.62 8.41
N MET A 683 -12.44 -16.91 7.75
CA MET A 683 -11.83 -17.37 6.49
C MET A 683 -11.04 -18.67 6.66
N LEU A 684 -10.31 -18.86 7.76
CA LEU A 684 -9.64 -20.14 8.02
C LEU A 684 -10.65 -21.29 8.19
N ASN A 685 -11.75 -21.06 8.90
CA ASN A 685 -12.80 -22.06 9.07
C ASN A 685 -13.48 -22.39 7.73
N LEU A 686 -13.87 -21.37 6.96
CA LEU A 686 -14.47 -21.51 5.64
C LEU A 686 -13.54 -22.21 4.66
N HIS A 687 -12.25 -21.86 4.64
CA HIS A 687 -11.26 -22.49 3.76
C HIS A 687 -11.13 -23.98 4.02
N ARG A 688 -11.06 -24.39 5.30
CA ARG A 688 -11.05 -25.82 5.68
C ARG A 688 -12.34 -26.51 5.22
N TYR A 689 -13.50 -25.91 5.51
CA TYR A 689 -14.78 -26.48 5.11
C TYR A 689 -14.90 -26.64 3.60
N CYS A 690 -14.60 -25.59 2.82
CA CYS A 690 -14.58 -25.62 1.36
C CYS A 690 -13.64 -26.71 0.83
N THR A 691 -12.44 -26.83 1.40
CA THR A 691 -11.46 -27.85 1.00
C THR A 691 -12.03 -29.27 1.18
N THR A 692 -12.75 -29.55 2.27
CA THR A 692 -13.38 -30.88 2.49
C THR A 692 -14.49 -31.21 1.48
N LYS A 693 -15.09 -30.18 0.88
CA LYS A 693 -16.18 -30.29 -0.11
C LYS A 693 -15.69 -30.25 -1.56
N GLY A 694 -14.41 -29.98 -1.80
CA GLY A 694 -13.91 -29.68 -3.15
C GLY A 694 -14.38 -28.33 -3.70
N TRP A 695 -14.76 -27.42 -2.80
CA TRP A 695 -15.12 -26.02 -3.10
C TRP A 695 -13.92 -25.10 -2.89
N ALA A 696 -14.05 -23.85 -3.32
CA ALA A 696 -12.98 -22.87 -3.18
C ALA A 696 -13.46 -21.61 -2.46
N LEU A 697 -12.68 -21.13 -1.49
CA LEU A 697 -12.75 -19.74 -1.05
C LEU A 697 -11.97 -18.91 -2.08
N CYS A 698 -12.63 -17.95 -2.75
CA CYS A 698 -12.05 -17.22 -3.88
C CYS A 698 -11.76 -15.74 -3.57
N GLY A 699 -12.38 -15.17 -2.53
CA GLY A 699 -12.27 -13.75 -2.26
C GLY A 699 -12.71 -13.31 -0.88
N THR A 700 -12.34 -12.09 -0.53
CA THR A 700 -12.96 -11.32 0.55
C THR A 700 -13.08 -9.86 0.13
N VAL A 701 -14.20 -9.23 0.50
CA VAL A 701 -14.47 -7.79 0.33
C VAL A 701 -15.06 -7.25 1.62
N HIS A 702 -14.35 -6.34 2.28
CA HIS A 702 -14.74 -5.81 3.59
C HIS A 702 -14.96 -6.92 4.64
N ASP A 703 -16.22 -7.22 4.98
CA ASP A 703 -16.65 -8.23 5.95
C ASP A 703 -17.34 -9.44 5.26
N GLU A 704 -17.28 -9.48 3.92
CA GLU A 704 -17.83 -10.52 3.04
C GLU A 704 -16.74 -11.53 2.66
N ALA A 705 -17.05 -12.82 2.77
CA ALA A 705 -16.31 -13.93 2.18
C ALA A 705 -17.01 -14.42 0.91
N LEU A 706 -16.24 -14.73 -0.13
CA LEU A 706 -16.73 -15.22 -1.42
C LEU A 706 -16.23 -16.64 -1.66
N MET A 707 -17.15 -17.54 -1.95
CA MET A 707 -16.87 -18.94 -2.26
C MET A 707 -17.40 -19.32 -3.64
N ILE A 708 -16.72 -20.27 -4.30
CA ILE A 708 -17.22 -20.99 -5.46
C ILE A 708 -17.62 -22.39 -5.00
N VAL A 709 -18.90 -22.72 -5.14
CA VAL A 709 -19.51 -23.96 -4.63
C VAL A 709 -20.24 -24.70 -5.76
N ASP A 710 -20.57 -25.97 -5.56
CA ASP A 710 -21.43 -26.70 -6.49
C ASP A 710 -22.85 -26.12 -6.53
N ALA A 711 -23.44 -26.07 -7.73
CA ALA A 711 -24.80 -25.58 -7.89
C ALA A 711 -25.86 -26.44 -7.18
N SER A 712 -25.50 -27.66 -6.78
CA SER A 712 -26.32 -28.56 -5.97
C SER A 712 -26.22 -28.31 -4.46
N ILE A 713 -25.64 -27.19 -4.02
CA ILE A 713 -25.50 -26.84 -2.61
C ILE A 713 -26.85 -26.88 -1.89
N THR A 714 -26.86 -27.45 -0.68
CA THR A 714 -28.06 -27.60 0.14
C THR A 714 -28.21 -26.48 1.18
N ALA A 715 -29.42 -26.28 1.69
CA ALA A 715 -29.67 -25.33 2.77
C ALA A 715 -28.87 -25.64 4.04
N GLN A 716 -28.62 -26.93 4.32
CA GLN A 716 -27.79 -27.36 5.44
C GLN A 716 -26.33 -26.94 5.24
N GLU A 717 -25.79 -27.06 4.02
CA GLU A 717 -24.42 -26.66 3.75
C GLU A 717 -24.22 -25.15 3.80
N VAL A 718 -25.24 -24.37 3.40
CA VAL A 718 -25.25 -22.91 3.62
C VAL A 718 -25.25 -22.60 5.12
N ALA A 719 -26.06 -23.29 5.92
CA ALA A 719 -26.07 -23.10 7.37
C ALA A 719 -24.71 -23.47 8.01
N GLU A 720 -24.02 -24.48 7.50
CA GLU A 720 -22.67 -24.85 7.97
C GLU A 720 -21.61 -23.79 7.59
N MET A 721 -21.73 -23.15 6.42
CA MET A 721 -20.88 -22.00 6.07
C MET A 721 -21.11 -20.82 7.01
N GLU A 722 -22.37 -20.49 7.30
CA GLU A 722 -22.71 -19.45 8.29
C GLU A 722 -22.20 -19.83 9.68
N HIS A 723 -22.24 -21.12 10.05
CA HIS A 723 -21.69 -21.62 11.29
C HIS A 723 -20.17 -21.42 11.36
N CYS A 724 -19.42 -21.78 10.30
CA CYS A 724 -17.98 -21.56 10.18
C CYS A 724 -17.58 -20.10 10.48
N MET A 725 -18.41 -19.14 10.06
CA MET A 725 -18.20 -17.72 10.32
C MET A 725 -18.63 -17.32 11.73
N THR A 726 -19.83 -17.69 12.16
CA THR A 726 -20.38 -17.29 13.46
C THR A 726 -19.64 -17.91 14.65
N CYS A 727 -18.97 -19.05 14.47
CA CYS A 727 -18.10 -19.66 15.49
C CYS A 727 -16.68 -19.08 15.52
N ALA A 728 -16.35 -18.12 14.64
CA ALA A 728 -15.03 -17.49 14.58
C ALA A 728 -14.69 -16.64 15.82
N ALA A 729 -15.69 -16.27 16.62
CA ALA A 729 -15.51 -15.60 17.90
C ALA A 729 -16.64 -15.92 18.88
N GLN A 730 -16.32 -15.87 20.17
CA GLN A 730 -17.30 -15.90 21.23
C GLN A 730 -17.43 -14.49 21.80
N LEU A 731 -18.55 -13.83 21.51
CA LEU A 731 -18.91 -12.52 22.06
C LEU A 731 -20.10 -12.68 23.00
N ASP A 732 -20.36 -11.69 23.85
CA ASP A 732 -21.54 -11.68 24.74
C ASP A 732 -22.87 -11.59 23.99
N ILE A 733 -22.81 -11.28 22.70
CA ILE A 733 -23.93 -11.19 21.78
C ILE A 733 -23.71 -12.13 20.59
N PRO A 734 -24.78 -12.66 19.98
CA PRO A 734 -24.63 -13.57 18.86
C PRO A 734 -23.98 -12.86 17.67
N LEU A 735 -23.10 -13.54 16.94
CA LEU A 735 -22.71 -13.12 15.60
C LEU A 735 -23.85 -13.47 14.62
N LYS A 736 -23.99 -12.66 13.56
CA LYS A 736 -24.95 -12.91 12.49
C LYS A 736 -24.23 -12.76 11.15
N VAL A 737 -24.59 -13.64 10.22
CA VAL A 737 -24.14 -13.62 8.83
C VAL A 737 -25.37 -13.55 7.94
N ASP A 738 -25.28 -12.76 6.87
CA ASP A 738 -26.24 -12.76 5.78
C ASP A 738 -25.58 -13.39 4.54
N THR A 739 -26.22 -14.41 3.96
CA THR A 739 -25.67 -15.20 2.84
C THR A 739 -26.55 -15.12 1.61
N ASP A 740 -25.93 -14.77 0.49
CA ASP A 740 -26.54 -14.69 -0.83
C ASP A 740 -25.90 -15.71 -1.80
N LEU A 741 -26.74 -16.30 -2.65
CA LEU A 741 -26.32 -17.19 -3.73
C LEU A 741 -26.44 -16.46 -5.06
N MET A 742 -25.41 -16.58 -5.91
CA MET A 742 -25.32 -15.77 -7.12
C MET A 742 -24.67 -16.55 -8.28
N THR A 743 -25.24 -16.41 -9.47
CA THR A 743 -24.60 -16.86 -10.73
C THR A 743 -23.68 -15.77 -11.28
N ARG A 744 -23.99 -14.51 -10.99
CA ARG A 744 -23.21 -13.31 -11.33
C ARG A 744 -23.03 -12.46 -10.07
N TRP A 745 -21.82 -12.01 -9.82
CA TRP A 745 -21.56 -11.27 -8.59
C TRP A 745 -22.27 -9.91 -8.59
N GLY A 746 -22.93 -9.59 -7.48
CA GLY A 746 -23.76 -8.39 -7.34
C GLY A 746 -25.23 -8.60 -7.74
N GLU A 747 -25.60 -9.80 -8.17
CA GLU A 747 -26.98 -10.22 -8.45
C GLU A 747 -27.39 -11.39 -7.54
N GLY A 748 -26.95 -11.33 -6.28
CA GLY A 748 -27.29 -12.34 -5.29
C GLY A 748 -28.77 -12.35 -4.95
N ILE A 749 -29.30 -13.55 -4.75
CA ILE A 749 -30.61 -13.75 -4.13
C ILE A 749 -30.42 -14.38 -2.76
N THR A 750 -31.34 -14.10 -1.85
CA THR A 750 -31.21 -14.57 -0.47
C THR A 750 -31.32 -16.10 -0.44
N LYS A 751 -30.67 -16.75 0.52
CA LYS A 751 -30.81 -18.22 0.71
C LYS A 751 -32.28 -18.67 0.81
N LYS A 752 -33.16 -17.85 1.40
CA LYS A 752 -34.59 -18.15 1.52
C LYS A 752 -35.26 -18.18 0.15
N GLU A 753 -35.01 -17.18 -0.69
CA GLU A 753 -35.56 -17.12 -2.05
C GLU A 753 -35.00 -18.25 -2.92
N TRP A 754 -33.69 -18.52 -2.83
CA TRP A 754 -33.04 -19.58 -3.60
C TRP A 754 -33.70 -20.95 -3.38
N PHE A 755 -33.81 -21.40 -2.13
CA PHE A 755 -34.36 -22.73 -1.82
C PHE A 755 -35.88 -22.81 -1.94
N VAL A 756 -36.60 -21.69 -1.96
CA VAL A 756 -38.03 -21.67 -2.32
C VAL A 756 -38.22 -21.75 -3.83
N SER A 757 -37.35 -21.13 -4.62
CA SER A 757 -37.41 -21.20 -6.10
C SER A 757 -36.93 -22.53 -6.69
N ALA A 758 -36.12 -23.27 -5.93
CA ALA A 758 -35.54 -24.56 -6.32
C ALA A 758 -36.39 -25.77 -5.90
N ALA A 759 -37.37 -25.56 -5.00
CA ALA A 759 -38.35 -26.56 -4.57
C ALA A 759 -39.61 -26.47 -5.44
#